data_AF-A0A835XJL7-F1
#
_entry.id   AF-A0A835XJL7-F1
#
_cell.length_a   1.000
_cell.length_b   1.000
_cell.length_c   1.000
_cell.angle_alpha   90.00
_cell.angle_beta   90.00
_cell.angle_gamma   90.00
#
_symmetry.space_group_name_H-M   'P 1'
#
loop_
_entity.id
_entity.type
_entity.pdbx_description
1 polymer ?
#
loop_
_entity_poly.entity_id
_entity_poly.type
_entity_poly.pdbx_seq_one_letter_code
_entity_poly.pdbx_strand_id
1 'polypeptide(L)'
;MAPLLSSKQAACVGEVSRAPAPLRPAPIHQRAAAPAPLQRGLLARARAAPAPGPSPQPDGGAPAVVFTHTQAPAIPQHSGPSPVAQPQPFSLRQQHQQQQWIRQQQQHEQRQPVRQPPPGGFPGTGTVQSYESDYELVPGSELPLDAQARRLEGIIARLQEAPDVEAKLAVLQSVGSVAAFLANPATAPVSSALASLAAPQRLLLLSLPAMLQEHVLQEPAGASPSSPSSVSSRLLSLASRLSRVESFYDSMGGLLGYQLKSLQLIVEGMKDKARVQEEKAHPPSPEDLAARPPQTTYRVPRGIDLAGEAGSGVGISAAAAGLAALPLTAEIYPVGGAGDRLGLVDETTGESLPAAMLPYAGRTLMEVLLRDLQAREYLYYRLTGRQVTTPVAIMTSDAKGNHDRISGLLADLNWAGRERDSFRLFRQPMVPVVSAEDGRWLLSRPLGPMMKPGGHGAIWKLMWDEGVFDWLQNTHGRVAALVRQISNPMAGTDTTLLALAGAGFSRSGSVAEAGEAFGFMSCERAVGAAEGMNVLQERRKWVEDKESGQGRWVYEYGVTNVEYTEFARLGMSDEAVSAGSKTSVFPANTNVLFVGLGAARRLVGDAVGRGDGEQLMPGLIFNLNKKVAYTDPLSGDTRQVTAGRMESTMQNMADFMTDAFERPLSREELGKTRLSTFLVSNLRRKVTSSAKKRREPGSARIAQTPDGSFYDLQRNAWQILQRCGLTHVPEPGSPEQYLAQGPGFIFLFHPALGPLWDVISQKLMGGSLAQGAELVLEVAEARLLDVHVEGSLQVYAECVMGHLETPGSPVDAPPPPPGREGSVLSISSLRGGMTELAMPSPPAPPSRAHSPASPERLRGHASPAPGHAPGGVLRYSSRCGRVQMVNVRVRNAGIDWADPGNVYWRHQVARRETCKVVLLGQSEFEAHDVTISGAHTFVVPDGHRLAVTAGPDGALRTSLSPLARAGSGAEGFEPTWQWRYGMDPYGAVRLSYCPAVPHSPPAKGVTAAVLAAAERLGETILDFSI
;
A
#
# COMPACT_ATOMS: atom_id res chain seq x y z
N MET A 1 -9.97 -9.38 84.13
CA MET A 1 -9.87 -8.08 84.84
C MET A 1 -9.44 -7.01 83.83
N ALA A 2 -9.81 -5.75 84.06
CA ALA A 2 -9.50 -4.59 83.18
C ALA A 2 -8.02 -4.12 83.35
N PRO A 3 -7.43 -3.26 82.48
CA PRO A 3 -7.84 -1.85 82.31
C PRO A 3 -8.52 -1.38 80.97
N LEU A 4 -7.92 -0.44 80.23
CA LEU A 4 -8.51 0.84 79.77
C LEU A 4 -7.66 1.45 78.61
N LEU A 5 -8.03 2.42 77.74
CA LEU A 5 -9.23 3.27 77.50
C LEU A 5 -9.17 3.88 76.05
N SER A 6 -10.33 4.07 75.40
CA SER A 6 -10.87 5.31 74.73
C SER A 6 -9.98 6.28 73.90
N SER A 7 -10.49 7.12 72.97
CA SER A 7 -11.81 7.37 72.31
C SER A 7 -11.59 8.33 71.10
N LYS A 8 -12.49 8.73 70.18
CA LYS A 8 -13.97 8.92 70.08
C LYS A 8 -14.44 8.57 68.63
N GLN A 9 -15.56 7.85 68.37
CA GLN A 9 -17.01 8.25 68.34
C GLN A 9 -17.39 9.21 67.18
N ALA A 10 -18.58 9.18 66.54
CA ALA A 10 -19.87 8.47 66.71
C ALA A 10 -20.76 8.66 65.43
N ALA A 11 -21.93 8.04 65.14
CA ALA A 11 -22.69 6.88 65.67
C ALA A 11 -23.84 6.46 64.68
N CYS A 12 -24.62 5.42 65.02
CA CYS A 12 -25.81 4.86 64.32
C CYS A 12 -27.10 5.74 64.54
N VAL A 13 -28.37 5.42 64.18
CA VAL A 13 -29.17 4.19 63.86
C VAL A 13 -30.39 4.61 62.96
N GLY A 14 -31.06 3.72 62.22
CA GLY A 14 -32.41 3.99 61.65
C GLY A 14 -32.97 2.88 60.74
N GLU A 15 -34.30 2.72 60.65
CA GLU A 15 -34.97 1.58 59.96
C GLU A 15 -36.35 1.99 59.34
N VAL A 16 -36.92 1.13 58.47
CA VAL A 16 -38.34 0.99 58.06
C VAL A 16 -38.97 1.91 56.96
N SER A 17 -39.39 1.25 55.87
CA SER A 17 -40.57 1.49 54.98
C SER A 17 -40.63 2.53 53.83
N ARG A 18 -41.18 2.00 52.71
CA ARG A 18 -42.12 2.57 51.71
C ARG A 18 -41.63 3.61 50.69
N ALA A 19 -41.98 3.34 49.42
CA ALA A 19 -42.02 4.31 48.32
C ALA A 19 -43.30 5.18 48.35
N PRO A 20 -43.29 6.32 47.64
CA PRO A 20 -44.30 6.51 46.60
C PRO A 20 -43.74 7.08 45.27
N ALA A 21 -44.65 7.29 44.30
CA ALA A 21 -44.39 7.70 42.92
C ALA A 21 -44.27 9.25 42.74
N PRO A 22 -43.93 9.78 41.54
CA PRO A 22 -43.43 11.15 41.37
C PRO A 22 -44.51 12.22 41.12
N LEU A 23 -44.13 13.50 41.25
CA LEU A 23 -44.94 14.65 40.82
C LEU A 23 -44.09 15.78 40.20
N ARG A 24 -44.75 16.62 39.39
CA ARG A 24 -44.18 17.80 38.70
C ARG A 24 -44.05 19.00 39.66
N PRO A 25 -43.42 20.11 39.22
CA PRO A 25 -44.27 21.19 38.71
C PRO A 25 -43.75 21.94 37.47
N ALA A 26 -44.66 22.74 36.92
CA ALA A 26 -44.46 23.89 36.01
C ALA A 26 -45.45 24.99 36.54
N PRO A 27 -45.80 26.11 35.85
CA PRO A 27 -45.32 26.66 34.57
C PRO A 27 -45.16 28.22 34.54
N ILE A 28 -44.90 28.79 33.34
CA ILE A 28 -45.52 30.07 32.84
C ILE A 28 -44.98 31.41 33.44
N HIS A 29 -44.99 32.60 32.78
CA HIS A 29 -45.78 33.15 31.65
C HIS A 29 -45.03 34.19 30.76
N GLN A 30 -45.31 34.20 29.44
CA GLN A 30 -45.60 35.38 28.56
C GLN A 30 -44.53 36.49 28.33
N ARG A 31 -44.57 37.35 27.28
CA ARG A 31 -45.49 37.61 26.12
C ARG A 31 -44.70 38.37 25.02
N ALA A 32 -45.17 38.62 23.79
CA ALA A 32 -45.70 37.79 22.69
C ALA A 32 -45.96 38.71 21.47
N ALA A 33 -45.96 38.19 20.22
CA ALA A 33 -46.87 38.62 19.12
C ALA A 33 -46.64 37.85 17.81
N ALA A 34 -47.74 37.40 17.19
CA ALA A 34 -47.91 37.05 15.77
C ALA A 34 -49.33 37.52 15.37
N PRO A 35 -49.73 37.60 14.07
CA PRO A 35 -50.26 36.39 13.40
C PRO A 35 -50.15 36.37 11.85
N ALA A 36 -50.76 35.36 11.22
CA ALA A 36 -51.14 35.28 9.79
C ALA A 36 -52.71 35.40 9.69
N PRO A 37 -53.47 35.01 8.62
CA PRO A 37 -53.13 34.51 7.26
C PRO A 37 -54.06 34.99 6.08
N LEU A 38 -53.80 34.46 4.86
CA LEU A 38 -54.76 34.03 3.79
C LEU A 38 -55.56 35.00 2.84
N GLN A 39 -55.60 34.56 1.57
CA GLN A 39 -56.59 34.72 0.46
C GLN A 39 -56.66 35.92 -0.53
N ARG A 40 -56.45 35.55 -1.82
CA ARG A 40 -57.15 35.93 -3.09
C ARG A 40 -57.25 37.40 -3.57
N GLY A 41 -56.69 37.69 -4.75
CA GLY A 41 -56.92 38.91 -5.54
C GLY A 41 -56.48 38.80 -7.03
N LEU A 42 -57.46 38.62 -7.92
CA LEU A 42 -57.45 38.40 -9.39
C LEU A 42 -56.62 39.35 -10.32
N LEU A 43 -56.48 38.91 -11.59
CA LEU A 43 -56.00 39.61 -12.83
C LEU A 43 -54.46 39.70 -13.06
N ALA A 44 -53.91 39.70 -14.29
CA ALA A 44 -54.35 39.17 -15.60
C ALA A 44 -53.21 39.27 -16.66
N ARG A 45 -53.22 38.37 -17.69
CA ARG A 45 -52.48 38.47 -18.99
C ARG A 45 -50.93 38.37 -18.91
N ALA A 46 -50.19 37.94 -19.94
CA ALA A 46 -50.52 37.38 -21.26
C ALA A 46 -49.45 36.35 -21.75
N ARG A 47 -49.74 35.69 -22.88
CA ARG A 47 -48.85 34.74 -23.58
C ARG A 47 -47.68 35.43 -24.29
N ALA A 48 -46.55 34.75 -24.44
CA ALA A 48 -45.79 34.65 -25.69
C ALA A 48 -44.85 33.42 -25.66
N ALA A 49 -44.50 32.88 -26.82
CA ALA A 49 -43.49 31.83 -27.01
C ALA A 49 -42.51 32.27 -28.13
N PRO A 50 -41.27 31.74 -28.18
CA PRO A 50 -40.36 31.99 -29.30
C PRO A 50 -40.08 30.73 -30.16
N ALA A 51 -40.21 30.89 -31.48
CA ALA A 51 -39.70 30.01 -32.54
C ALA A 51 -39.82 30.76 -33.90
N PRO A 52 -39.11 30.37 -34.99
CA PRO A 52 -37.71 29.93 -35.03
C PRO A 52 -36.90 30.52 -36.24
N GLY A 53 -35.56 30.62 -36.09
CA GLY A 53 -34.60 30.86 -37.21
C GLY A 53 -34.67 32.24 -37.90
N PRO A 54 -33.99 32.45 -39.06
CA PRO A 54 -33.08 31.55 -39.79
C PRO A 54 -31.68 32.16 -40.12
N SER A 55 -30.81 31.41 -40.80
CA SER A 55 -29.53 31.86 -41.41
C SER A 55 -29.74 32.63 -42.74
N PRO A 56 -28.74 33.37 -43.28
CA PRO A 56 -27.84 32.77 -44.29
C PRO A 56 -26.38 33.32 -44.35
N GLN A 57 -25.58 32.76 -45.27
CA GLN A 57 -24.26 33.19 -45.80
C GLN A 57 -24.43 33.93 -47.17
N PRO A 58 -23.40 34.35 -47.97
CA PRO A 58 -21.92 34.19 -47.90
C PRO A 58 -21.11 35.51 -48.17
N ASP A 59 -19.88 35.35 -48.72
CA ASP A 59 -18.90 36.33 -49.25
C ASP A 59 -18.02 37.11 -48.25
N GLY A 60 -16.73 37.40 -48.51
CA GLY A 60 -15.85 36.92 -49.60
C GLY A 60 -14.60 37.82 -49.81
N GLY A 61 -13.39 37.25 -49.87
CA GLY A 61 -12.17 38.02 -50.23
C GLY A 61 -10.83 37.43 -49.76
N ALA A 62 -9.82 37.46 -50.64
CA ALA A 62 -8.42 37.11 -50.37
C ALA A 62 -7.49 38.31 -50.68
N PRO A 63 -6.18 38.22 -50.40
CA PRO A 63 -5.26 38.16 -51.54
C PRO A 63 -4.07 37.19 -51.35
N ALA A 64 -3.32 36.97 -52.43
CA ALA A 64 -2.13 36.10 -52.49
C ALA A 64 -0.86 36.88 -52.85
N VAL A 65 0.31 36.26 -52.64
CA VAL A 65 1.64 36.77 -53.07
C VAL A 65 2.38 35.64 -53.81
N VAL A 66 3.24 36.01 -54.77
CA VAL A 66 3.67 35.15 -55.90
C VAL A 66 5.16 34.78 -55.82
N PHE A 67 5.50 33.58 -56.33
CA PHE A 67 6.87 33.06 -56.48
C PHE A 67 7.69 33.82 -57.54
N THR A 68 9.01 33.83 -57.39
CA THR A 68 9.97 34.06 -58.49
C THR A 68 11.06 32.99 -58.51
N HIS A 69 11.59 32.70 -59.70
CA HIS A 69 12.60 31.66 -59.96
C HIS A 69 13.98 32.27 -60.22
N THR A 70 15.03 31.56 -59.81
CA THR A 70 16.35 31.56 -60.49
C THR A 70 17.00 30.18 -60.37
N GLN A 71 18.09 29.95 -61.12
CA GLN A 71 18.51 28.61 -61.59
C GLN A 71 19.67 27.96 -60.82
N ALA A 72 19.91 26.69 -61.13
CA ALA A 72 20.91 25.80 -60.51
C ALA A 72 22.38 26.12 -60.89
N PRO A 73 23.34 25.48 -60.20
CA PRO A 73 24.23 24.55 -60.91
C PRO A 73 24.16 23.10 -60.36
N ALA A 74 24.84 22.16 -61.01
CA ALA A 74 24.57 20.72 -60.91
C ALA A 74 25.55 19.89 -60.07
N ILE A 75 24.99 18.86 -59.41
CA ILE A 75 25.47 17.48 -59.21
C ILE A 75 27.00 17.24 -59.31
N PRO A 76 27.60 16.72 -58.22
CA PRO A 76 28.21 15.39 -58.29
C PRO A 76 27.38 14.32 -57.57
N GLN A 77 27.49 13.07 -58.03
CA GLN A 77 26.76 11.91 -57.48
C GLN A 77 27.49 11.33 -56.27
N HIS A 78 26.77 10.73 -55.30
CA HIS A 78 27.09 9.41 -54.74
C HIS A 78 25.98 8.87 -53.80
N SER A 79 25.65 7.59 -53.97
CA SER A 79 25.01 6.66 -53.00
C SER A 79 24.03 7.21 -51.93
N GLY A 80 22.72 7.02 -52.15
CA GLY A 80 21.69 7.14 -51.10
C GLY A 80 21.61 5.92 -50.16
N PRO A 81 20.92 6.03 -49.02
CA PRO A 81 20.82 4.97 -48.01
C PRO A 81 19.86 3.83 -48.40
N SER A 82 20.17 2.61 -47.95
CA SER A 82 19.44 1.38 -48.27
C SER A 82 18.04 1.29 -47.63
N PRO A 83 17.07 0.62 -48.28
CA PRO A 83 15.73 0.40 -47.73
C PRO A 83 15.70 -0.65 -46.59
N VAL A 84 14.69 -0.53 -45.73
CA VAL A 84 14.43 -1.44 -44.60
C VAL A 84 14.06 -2.85 -45.10
N ALA A 85 14.68 -3.88 -44.52
CA ALA A 85 14.43 -5.27 -44.87
C ALA A 85 13.10 -5.80 -44.32
N GLN A 86 12.33 -6.50 -45.17
CA GLN A 86 11.20 -7.32 -44.75
C GLN A 86 11.68 -8.67 -44.19
N PRO A 87 10.92 -9.32 -43.28
CA PRO A 87 11.27 -10.65 -42.78
C PRO A 87 11.19 -11.71 -43.88
N GLN A 88 12.27 -12.49 -44.04
CA GLN A 88 12.32 -13.62 -44.98
C GLN A 88 11.46 -14.80 -44.49
N PRO A 89 10.75 -15.51 -45.39
CA PRO A 89 10.12 -16.79 -45.05
C PRO A 89 11.16 -17.89 -44.81
N PHE A 90 10.76 -18.95 -44.11
CA PHE A 90 11.63 -20.10 -43.80
C PHE A 90 12.26 -20.73 -45.05
N SER A 91 13.53 -21.15 -44.94
CA SER A 91 14.21 -21.84 -46.02
C SER A 91 13.60 -23.23 -46.27
N LEU A 92 13.62 -23.68 -47.53
CA LEU A 92 13.11 -25.00 -47.93
C LEU A 92 13.76 -26.18 -47.16
N ARG A 93 15.01 -26.03 -46.69
CA ARG A 93 15.67 -27.02 -45.83
C ARG A 93 15.02 -27.14 -44.44
N GLN A 94 14.63 -26.03 -43.82
CA GLN A 94 13.99 -26.02 -42.50
C GLN A 94 12.58 -26.61 -42.56
N GLN A 95 11.80 -26.28 -43.61
CA GLN A 95 10.49 -26.92 -43.82
C GLN A 95 10.62 -28.44 -44.04
N HIS A 96 11.65 -28.90 -44.75
CA HIS A 96 11.89 -30.34 -44.93
C HIS A 96 12.21 -31.06 -43.62
N GLN A 97 13.05 -30.47 -42.76
CA GLN A 97 13.36 -31.02 -41.44
C GLN A 97 12.11 -31.08 -40.54
N GLN A 98 11.28 -30.03 -40.55
CA GLN A 98 10.04 -29.99 -39.77
C GLN A 98 9.01 -31.04 -40.25
N GLN A 99 8.88 -31.25 -41.56
CA GLN A 99 8.01 -32.33 -42.10
C GLN A 99 8.57 -33.73 -41.81
N GLN A 100 9.89 -33.94 -41.81
CA GLN A 100 10.48 -35.22 -41.40
C GLN A 100 10.23 -35.52 -39.92
N TRP A 101 10.36 -34.52 -39.04
CA TRP A 101 10.06 -34.67 -37.61
C TRP A 101 8.59 -35.02 -37.35
N ILE A 102 7.64 -34.37 -38.04
CA ILE A 102 6.21 -34.68 -37.94
C ILE A 102 5.91 -36.12 -38.42
N ARG A 103 6.55 -36.59 -39.50
CA ARG A 103 6.38 -37.98 -39.97
C ARG A 103 6.96 -39.02 -38.99
N GLN A 104 8.04 -38.69 -38.28
CA GLN A 104 8.61 -39.58 -37.25
C GLN A 104 7.71 -39.67 -36.01
N GLN A 105 7.07 -38.57 -35.59
CA GLN A 105 6.03 -38.60 -34.54
C GLN A 105 4.87 -39.52 -34.94
N GLN A 106 4.28 -39.31 -36.12
CA GLN A 106 3.11 -40.07 -36.60
C GLN A 106 3.37 -41.57 -36.84
N GLN A 107 4.63 -41.99 -37.02
CA GLN A 107 4.98 -43.41 -37.11
C GLN A 107 5.11 -44.12 -35.74
N HIS A 108 5.22 -43.37 -34.63
CA HIS A 108 5.33 -43.95 -33.30
C HIS A 108 3.97 -44.29 -32.65
N GLU A 109 2.87 -43.68 -33.11
CA GLU A 109 1.53 -43.88 -32.56
C GLU A 109 0.81 -45.15 -33.09
N GLN A 110 1.33 -45.80 -34.13
CA GLN A 110 0.65 -46.92 -34.82
C GLN A 110 1.05 -48.33 -34.34
N ARG A 111 1.43 -48.51 -33.07
CA ARG A 111 1.84 -49.84 -32.53
C ARG A 111 1.34 -50.18 -31.11
N GLN A 112 0.03 -50.13 -30.88
CA GLN A 112 -0.62 -51.02 -29.90
C GLN A 112 -1.96 -51.58 -30.46
N PRO A 113 -2.29 -52.87 -30.27
CA PRO A 113 -3.51 -53.47 -30.83
C PRO A 113 -4.74 -53.23 -29.94
N VAL A 114 -5.81 -52.72 -30.53
CA VAL A 114 -7.12 -52.55 -29.86
C VAL A 114 -7.75 -53.92 -29.58
N ARG A 115 -8.17 -54.16 -28.34
CA ARG A 115 -9.13 -55.24 -27.99
C ARG A 115 -10.52 -54.64 -27.82
N GLN A 116 -11.52 -55.27 -28.45
CA GLN A 116 -12.93 -54.93 -28.28
C GLN A 116 -13.49 -55.55 -26.98
N PRO A 117 -14.42 -54.88 -26.27
CA PRO A 117 -15.19 -55.49 -25.20
C PRO A 117 -16.41 -56.27 -25.75
N PRO A 118 -16.88 -57.34 -25.07
CA PRO A 118 -18.12 -58.04 -25.41
C PRO A 118 -19.37 -57.31 -24.86
N PRO A 119 -20.59 -57.61 -25.37
CA PRO A 119 -21.82 -56.89 -25.03
C PRO A 119 -22.69 -57.52 -23.92
N GLY A 120 -23.46 -56.68 -23.21
CA GLY A 120 -24.54 -57.06 -22.28
C GLY A 120 -24.10 -57.15 -20.80
N GLY A 121 -24.94 -56.79 -19.81
CA GLY A 121 -26.29 -56.21 -19.84
C GLY A 121 -26.82 -55.87 -18.43
N PHE A 122 -27.92 -55.13 -18.31
CA PHE A 122 -28.59 -54.83 -17.02
C PHE A 122 -29.30 -56.08 -16.46
N PRO A 123 -29.22 -56.33 -15.13
CA PRO A 123 -30.10 -55.71 -14.12
C PRO A 123 -29.30 -55.18 -12.90
N GLY A 124 -29.86 -54.59 -11.83
CA GLY A 124 -31.26 -54.35 -11.42
C GLY A 124 -31.29 -53.56 -10.10
N THR A 125 -32.46 -53.38 -9.49
CA THR A 125 -32.64 -52.53 -8.29
C THR A 125 -32.08 -53.13 -6.99
N GLY A 126 -31.36 -52.33 -6.20
CA GLY A 126 -30.93 -52.64 -4.82
C GLY A 126 -30.96 -51.39 -3.93
N THR A 127 -31.24 -51.56 -2.64
CA THR A 127 -31.53 -50.47 -1.68
C THR A 127 -30.30 -49.88 -0.99
N VAL A 128 -30.43 -48.62 -0.55
CA VAL A 128 -29.40 -47.87 0.19
C VAL A 128 -29.14 -48.50 1.56
N GLN A 129 -27.87 -48.86 1.83
CA GLN A 129 -27.29 -49.01 3.17
C GLN A 129 -25.88 -48.38 3.20
N SER A 130 -25.28 -48.29 4.39
CA SER A 130 -24.19 -47.37 4.74
C SER A 130 -22.87 -47.57 3.98
N TYR A 131 -22.34 -46.50 3.39
CA TYR A 131 -21.01 -46.45 2.78
C TYR A 131 -19.89 -46.13 3.78
N GLU A 132 -19.77 -46.94 4.84
CA GLU A 132 -18.49 -47.16 5.53
C GLU A 132 -17.92 -48.49 5.04
N SER A 133 -17.28 -48.44 3.87
CA SER A 133 -16.49 -49.54 3.33
C SER A 133 -15.06 -49.05 3.17
N ASP A 134 -14.14 -49.68 3.90
CA ASP A 134 -12.72 -49.32 3.85
C ASP A 134 -12.19 -49.51 2.43
N TYR A 135 -11.65 -48.43 1.85
CA TYR A 135 -10.87 -48.52 0.63
C TYR A 135 -9.52 -49.16 0.98
N GLU A 136 -9.41 -50.48 0.79
CA GLU A 136 -8.11 -51.16 0.79
C GLU A 136 -7.19 -50.49 -0.24
N LEU A 137 -6.16 -49.80 0.25
CA LEU A 137 -5.19 -49.10 -0.58
C LEU A 137 -4.37 -50.11 -1.39
N VAL A 138 -4.64 -50.19 -2.69
CA VAL A 138 -3.78 -50.93 -3.63
C VAL A 138 -2.36 -50.32 -3.54
N PRO A 139 -1.32 -51.11 -3.18
CA PRO A 139 0.02 -50.56 -2.98
C PRO A 139 0.58 -49.91 -4.25
N GLY A 140 0.65 -48.57 -4.26
CA GLY A 140 1.22 -47.77 -5.34
C GLY A 140 0.25 -46.88 -6.13
N SER A 141 -1.07 -46.90 -5.86
CA SER A 141 -2.01 -45.94 -6.44
C SER A 141 -2.23 -44.72 -5.54
N GLU A 142 -2.01 -43.50 -6.05
CA GLU A 142 -2.32 -42.27 -5.32
C GLU A 142 -3.84 -42.01 -5.27
N LEU A 143 -4.32 -41.49 -4.14
CA LEU A 143 -5.74 -41.18 -3.94
C LEU A 143 -6.14 -39.93 -4.73
N PRO A 144 -7.24 -39.95 -5.52
CA PRO A 144 -7.77 -38.76 -6.19
C PRO A 144 -8.02 -37.59 -5.23
N LEU A 145 -7.73 -36.36 -5.65
CA LEU A 145 -7.76 -35.16 -4.79
C LEU A 145 -9.12 -34.92 -4.11
N ASP A 146 -10.22 -35.27 -4.78
CA ASP A 146 -11.58 -35.16 -4.23
C ASP A 146 -11.89 -36.25 -3.20
N ALA A 147 -11.30 -37.44 -3.34
CA ALA A 147 -11.35 -38.50 -2.33
C ALA A 147 -10.46 -38.16 -1.12
N GLN A 148 -9.30 -37.53 -1.33
CA GLN A 148 -8.49 -36.96 -0.25
C GLN A 148 -9.26 -35.89 0.54
N ALA A 149 -9.98 -35.00 -0.16
CA ALA A 149 -10.82 -33.96 0.47
C ALA A 149 -11.94 -34.56 1.34
N ARG A 150 -12.78 -35.46 0.78
CA ARG A 150 -13.86 -36.14 1.53
C ARG A 150 -13.34 -36.89 2.76
N ARG A 151 -12.17 -37.53 2.64
CA ARG A 151 -11.51 -38.21 3.76
C ARG A 151 -11.06 -37.23 4.86
N LEU A 152 -10.64 -36.03 4.50
CA LEU A 152 -10.27 -34.99 5.47
C LEU A 152 -11.49 -34.38 6.17
N GLU A 153 -12.60 -34.18 5.46
CA GLU A 153 -13.87 -33.72 6.05
C GLU A 153 -14.29 -34.66 7.21
N GLY A 154 -14.27 -35.98 7.00
CA GLY A 154 -14.57 -36.97 8.05
C GLY A 154 -13.55 -37.02 9.20
N ILE A 155 -12.25 -36.79 8.94
CA ILE A 155 -11.24 -36.71 10.01
C ILE A 155 -11.42 -35.43 10.83
N ILE A 156 -11.70 -34.29 10.20
CA ILE A 156 -11.90 -33.00 10.88
C ILE A 156 -13.14 -33.05 11.79
N ALA A 157 -14.26 -33.63 11.32
CA ALA A 157 -15.46 -33.80 12.14
C ALA A 157 -15.16 -34.60 13.43
N ARG A 158 -14.50 -35.75 13.31
CA ARG A 158 -14.09 -36.59 14.47
C ARG A 158 -13.11 -35.87 15.41
N LEU A 159 -12.29 -34.95 14.89
CA LEU A 159 -11.39 -34.10 15.70
C LEU A 159 -12.09 -32.89 16.35
N GLN A 160 -13.27 -32.50 15.87
CA GLN A 160 -14.12 -31.48 16.49
C GLN A 160 -14.95 -32.07 17.63
N GLU A 161 -15.41 -33.32 17.50
CA GLU A 161 -16.11 -34.07 18.56
C GLU A 161 -15.22 -34.44 19.76
N ALA A 162 -13.92 -34.63 19.53
CA ALA A 162 -12.97 -35.00 20.58
C ALA A 162 -12.71 -33.83 21.56
N PRO A 163 -12.94 -33.99 22.89
CA PRO A 163 -12.98 -32.87 23.83
C PRO A 163 -11.60 -32.31 24.22
N ASP A 164 -10.53 -33.10 24.10
CA ASP A 164 -9.18 -32.73 24.55
C ASP A 164 -8.08 -33.22 23.60
N VAL A 165 -6.82 -32.89 23.91
CA VAL A 165 -5.66 -33.17 23.06
C VAL A 165 -5.30 -34.66 22.99
N GLU A 166 -5.48 -35.43 24.07
CA GLU A 166 -5.21 -36.88 24.05
C GLU A 166 -6.35 -37.65 23.35
N ALA A 167 -7.60 -37.20 23.51
CA ALA A 167 -8.72 -37.70 22.70
C ALA A 167 -8.51 -37.44 21.20
N LYS A 168 -8.05 -36.23 20.82
CA LYS A 168 -7.68 -35.90 19.43
C LYS A 168 -6.49 -36.72 18.93
N LEU A 169 -5.51 -37.01 19.79
CA LEU A 169 -4.41 -37.91 19.47
C LEU A 169 -4.88 -39.35 19.22
N ALA A 170 -5.81 -39.87 20.03
CA ALA A 170 -6.41 -41.19 19.81
C ALA A 170 -7.20 -41.26 18.49
N VAL A 171 -7.94 -40.19 18.15
CA VAL A 171 -8.60 -40.05 16.84
C VAL A 171 -7.56 -40.11 15.72
N LEU A 172 -6.47 -39.31 15.77
CA LEU A 172 -5.41 -39.37 14.76
C LEU A 172 -4.75 -40.76 14.68
N GLN A 173 -4.44 -41.40 15.80
CA GLN A 173 -3.83 -42.72 15.84
C GLN A 173 -4.72 -43.83 15.24
N SER A 174 -6.05 -43.66 15.29
CA SER A 174 -7.01 -44.55 14.61
C SER A 174 -7.08 -44.36 13.10
N VAL A 175 -6.51 -43.28 12.54
CA VAL A 175 -6.50 -43.05 11.08
C VAL A 175 -5.45 -43.97 10.44
N GLY A 176 -5.88 -44.83 9.52
CA GLY A 176 -5.02 -45.89 8.95
C GLY A 176 -3.68 -45.43 8.36
N SER A 177 -3.59 -44.21 7.79
CA SER A 177 -2.32 -43.65 7.30
C SER A 177 -1.37 -43.23 8.43
N VAL A 178 -1.88 -42.84 9.60
CA VAL A 178 -1.10 -42.56 10.81
C VAL A 178 -0.62 -43.86 11.44
N ALA A 179 -1.49 -44.87 11.54
CA ALA A 179 -1.12 -46.21 12.00
C ALA A 179 -0.02 -46.83 11.12
N ALA A 180 -0.16 -46.75 9.79
CA ALA A 180 0.85 -47.21 8.84
C ALA A 180 2.17 -46.42 8.95
N PHE A 181 2.11 -45.10 9.13
CA PHE A 181 3.30 -44.27 9.37
C PHE A 181 4.03 -44.63 10.68
N LEU A 182 3.29 -44.93 11.75
CA LEU A 182 3.87 -45.32 13.04
C LEU A 182 4.47 -46.74 13.01
N ALA A 183 3.89 -47.66 12.24
CA ALA A 183 4.35 -49.05 12.10
C ALA A 183 5.52 -49.24 11.11
N ASN A 184 5.79 -48.27 10.24
CA ASN A 184 6.82 -48.40 9.19
C ASN A 184 8.25 -48.36 9.78
N PRO A 185 9.10 -49.40 9.56
CA PRO A 185 10.48 -49.40 10.06
C PRO A 185 11.35 -48.23 9.56
N ALA A 186 11.07 -47.70 8.37
CA ALA A 186 11.85 -46.58 7.80
C ALA A 186 11.62 -45.24 8.54
N THR A 187 10.46 -45.07 9.18
CA THR A 187 10.11 -43.87 9.96
C THR A 187 10.35 -44.05 11.46
N ALA A 188 10.73 -45.25 11.93
CA ALA A 188 10.89 -45.56 13.35
C ALA A 188 11.76 -44.56 14.16
N PRO A 189 12.88 -44.00 13.66
CA PRO A 189 13.64 -42.96 14.37
C PRO A 189 12.83 -41.67 14.61
N VAL A 190 11.97 -41.32 13.65
CA VAL A 190 11.08 -40.16 13.71
C VAL A 190 9.88 -40.47 14.62
N SER A 191 9.27 -41.65 14.51
CA SER A 191 8.20 -42.11 15.41
C SER A 191 8.65 -42.15 16.88
N SER A 192 9.89 -42.60 17.15
CA SER A 192 10.51 -42.57 18.48
C SER A 192 10.75 -41.14 18.97
N ALA A 193 11.27 -40.26 18.13
CA ALA A 193 11.43 -38.85 18.45
C ALA A 193 10.08 -38.15 18.74
N LEU A 194 9.04 -38.42 17.94
CA LEU A 194 7.68 -37.92 18.13
C LEU A 194 7.08 -38.34 19.48
N ALA A 195 7.30 -39.59 19.90
CA ALA A 195 6.81 -40.10 21.18
C ALA A 195 7.40 -39.34 22.40
N SER A 196 8.55 -38.66 22.24
CA SER A 196 9.17 -37.83 23.28
C SER A 196 8.64 -36.38 23.36
N LEU A 197 7.75 -35.97 22.45
CA LEU A 197 7.23 -34.59 22.37
C LEU A 197 5.95 -34.39 23.20
N ALA A 198 5.65 -33.14 23.54
CA ALA A 198 4.42 -32.80 24.27
C ALA A 198 3.17 -33.04 23.41
N ALA A 199 2.03 -33.32 24.04
CA ALA A 199 0.79 -33.70 23.35
C ALA A 199 0.36 -32.78 22.18
N PRO A 200 0.41 -31.43 22.29
CA PRO A 200 0.06 -30.56 21.17
C PRO A 200 1.05 -30.66 19.99
N GLN A 201 2.33 -30.93 20.28
CA GLN A 201 3.37 -31.13 19.26
C GLN A 201 3.21 -32.48 18.57
N ARG A 202 2.87 -33.53 19.34
CA ARG A 202 2.49 -34.84 18.80
C ARG A 202 1.27 -34.70 17.87
N LEU A 203 0.25 -33.95 18.28
CA LEU A 203 -0.97 -33.74 17.51
C LEU A 203 -0.66 -33.08 16.16
N LEU A 204 -0.02 -31.91 16.18
CA LEU A 204 0.36 -31.15 14.97
C LEU A 204 1.18 -31.97 13.96
N LEU A 205 2.08 -32.83 14.45
CA LEU A 205 2.96 -33.62 13.60
C LEU A 205 2.28 -34.92 13.12
N LEU A 206 1.44 -35.58 13.93
CA LEU A 206 0.63 -36.72 13.48
C LEU A 206 -0.51 -36.31 12.54
N SER A 207 -0.92 -35.04 12.53
CA SER A 207 -1.78 -34.50 11.48
C SER A 207 -1.17 -34.70 10.09
N LEU A 208 0.17 -34.58 9.92
CA LEU A 208 0.85 -34.73 8.63
C LEU A 208 0.52 -36.07 7.93
N PRO A 209 0.78 -37.26 8.50
CA PRO A 209 0.35 -38.53 7.92
C PRO A 209 -1.18 -38.69 7.87
N ALA A 210 -1.95 -38.05 8.75
CA ALA A 210 -3.42 -38.08 8.68
C ALA A 210 -3.94 -37.44 7.38
N MET A 211 -3.28 -36.39 6.89
CA MET A 211 -3.55 -35.72 5.61
C MET A 211 -2.59 -36.07 4.47
N LEU A 212 -1.97 -37.27 4.51
CA LEU A 212 -1.14 -37.84 3.44
C LEU A 212 0.12 -37.01 3.11
N GLN A 213 0.68 -36.35 4.13
CA GLN A 213 1.91 -35.56 4.07
C GLN A 213 3.05 -36.25 4.85
N GLU A 214 3.05 -37.57 4.95
CA GLU A 214 4.03 -38.35 5.72
C GLU A 214 5.47 -38.19 5.21
N HIS A 215 5.66 -37.82 3.94
CA HIS A 215 6.97 -37.47 3.37
C HIS A 215 7.59 -36.21 4.02
N VAL A 216 6.77 -35.32 4.59
CA VAL A 216 7.27 -34.16 5.38
C VAL A 216 8.02 -34.61 6.64
N LEU A 217 7.76 -35.84 7.10
CA LEU A 217 8.40 -36.49 8.27
C LEU A 217 9.51 -37.50 7.88
N GLN A 218 9.97 -37.52 6.63
CA GLN A 218 11.02 -38.43 6.18
C GLN A 218 12.41 -37.77 6.13
N GLU A 219 13.44 -38.62 6.23
CA GLU A 219 14.86 -38.30 5.98
C GLU A 219 15.26 -38.85 4.60
N PRO A 220 16.35 -38.35 3.97
CA PRO A 220 16.77 -38.83 2.64
C PRO A 220 17.17 -40.30 2.63
N ALA A 221 16.85 -41.00 1.54
CA ALA A 221 17.19 -42.41 1.38
C ALA A 221 18.72 -42.62 1.40
N GLY A 222 19.19 -43.58 2.21
CA GLY A 222 20.62 -43.89 2.34
C GLY A 222 21.45 -42.92 3.19
N ALA A 223 20.86 -41.89 3.79
CA ALA A 223 21.54 -41.04 4.75
C ALA A 223 21.95 -41.82 6.02
N SER A 224 23.12 -41.51 6.59
CA SER A 224 23.50 -42.03 7.92
C SER A 224 22.46 -41.59 8.96
N PRO A 225 22.06 -42.47 9.90
CA PRO A 225 20.95 -42.18 10.82
C PRO A 225 21.26 -40.95 11.69
N SER A 226 20.48 -39.88 11.49
CA SER A 226 20.49 -38.69 12.33
C SER A 226 20.33 -39.05 13.80
N SER A 227 21.11 -38.41 14.69
CA SER A 227 20.95 -38.64 16.13
C SER A 227 19.52 -38.29 16.58
N PRO A 228 18.91 -39.02 17.53
CA PRO A 228 17.55 -38.73 18.00
C PRO A 228 17.39 -37.28 18.47
N SER A 229 18.41 -36.70 19.10
CA SER A 229 18.45 -35.29 19.51
C SER A 229 18.44 -34.29 18.33
N SER A 230 19.04 -34.63 17.20
CA SER A 230 18.99 -33.85 15.95
C SER A 230 17.62 -33.95 15.28
N VAL A 231 16.97 -35.12 15.35
CA VAL A 231 15.60 -35.31 14.83
C VAL A 231 14.60 -34.53 15.69
N SER A 232 14.60 -34.70 17.01
CA SER A 232 13.66 -34.01 17.92
C SER A 232 13.77 -32.48 17.83
N SER A 233 14.98 -31.90 17.71
CA SER A 233 15.12 -30.45 17.55
C SER A 233 14.54 -29.91 16.23
N ARG A 234 14.67 -30.68 15.14
CA ARG A 234 14.04 -30.34 13.85
C ARG A 234 12.53 -30.55 13.86
N LEU A 235 12.02 -31.58 14.53
CA LEU A 235 10.58 -31.78 14.74
C LEU A 235 9.95 -30.66 15.58
N LEU A 236 10.61 -30.20 16.64
CA LEU A 236 10.18 -29.02 17.41
C LEU A 236 10.16 -27.75 16.54
N SER A 237 11.18 -27.54 15.71
CA SER A 237 11.23 -26.44 14.73
C SER A 237 10.15 -26.55 13.64
N LEU A 238 9.70 -27.77 13.29
CA LEU A 238 8.57 -28.00 12.40
C LEU A 238 7.24 -27.71 13.10
N ALA A 239 6.99 -28.30 14.27
CA ALA A 239 5.78 -28.06 15.06
C ALA A 239 5.57 -26.56 15.37
N SER A 240 6.62 -25.83 15.73
CA SER A 240 6.56 -24.38 15.98
C SER A 240 6.26 -23.53 14.74
N ARG A 241 6.44 -24.06 13.52
CA ARG A 241 6.01 -23.40 12.27
C ARG A 241 4.57 -23.77 11.93
N LEU A 242 4.19 -25.02 12.15
CA LEU A 242 2.85 -25.54 11.87
C LEU A 242 1.80 -25.04 12.89
N SER A 243 2.15 -24.80 14.14
CA SER A 243 1.24 -24.22 15.14
C SER A 243 0.70 -22.86 14.74
N ARG A 244 1.48 -22.05 14.00
CA ARG A 244 1.03 -20.76 13.45
C ARG A 244 0.01 -20.92 12.31
N VAL A 245 0.00 -22.07 11.63
CA VAL A 245 -0.99 -22.42 10.61
C VAL A 245 -2.24 -22.98 11.28
N GLU A 246 -2.07 -23.86 12.27
CA GLU A 246 -3.15 -24.40 13.11
C GLU A 246 -3.98 -23.30 13.77
N SER A 247 -3.36 -22.38 14.50
CA SER A 247 -4.08 -21.31 15.22
C SER A 247 -4.67 -20.24 14.30
N PHE A 248 -4.14 -20.05 13.09
CA PHE A 248 -4.68 -19.06 12.16
C PHE A 248 -5.83 -19.60 11.30
N TYR A 249 -5.83 -20.89 10.99
CA TYR A 249 -6.90 -21.56 10.23
C TYR A 249 -7.82 -22.39 11.12
N ASP A 250 -7.80 -22.15 12.44
CA ASP A 250 -8.63 -22.80 13.46
C ASP A 250 -10.11 -22.84 13.07
N SER A 251 -10.64 -21.71 12.59
CA SER A 251 -12.00 -21.53 12.09
C SER A 251 -12.37 -22.39 10.86
N MET A 252 -11.41 -23.00 10.19
CA MET A 252 -11.61 -23.96 9.07
C MET A 252 -11.18 -25.39 9.42
N GLY A 253 -10.82 -25.69 10.67
CA GLY A 253 -10.27 -26.99 11.07
C GLY A 253 -8.74 -27.05 11.11
N GLY A 254 -8.08 -25.91 11.34
CA GLY A 254 -6.64 -25.81 11.58
C GLY A 254 -5.80 -26.26 10.38
N LEU A 255 -4.75 -27.03 10.65
CA LEU A 255 -3.80 -27.51 9.67
C LEU A 255 -4.43 -28.50 8.66
N LEU A 256 -5.36 -29.34 9.12
CA LEU A 256 -6.12 -30.23 8.23
C LEU A 256 -7.10 -29.42 7.38
N GLY A 257 -7.75 -28.41 7.97
CA GLY A 257 -8.61 -27.45 7.28
C GLY A 257 -7.91 -26.70 6.14
N TYR A 258 -6.67 -26.27 6.37
CA TYR A 258 -5.82 -25.66 5.34
C TYR A 258 -5.63 -26.58 4.12
N GLN A 259 -5.30 -27.86 4.37
CA GLN A 259 -5.11 -28.85 3.32
C GLN A 259 -6.43 -29.17 2.61
N LEU A 260 -7.51 -29.34 3.36
CA LEU A 260 -8.85 -29.58 2.81
C LEU A 260 -9.28 -28.46 1.86
N LYS A 261 -9.26 -27.20 2.30
CA LYS A 261 -9.67 -26.07 1.46
C LYS A 261 -8.73 -25.87 0.26
N SER A 262 -7.44 -26.18 0.42
CA SER A 262 -6.49 -26.22 -0.71
C SER A 262 -6.88 -27.27 -1.76
N LEU A 263 -7.21 -28.51 -1.35
CA LEU A 263 -7.66 -29.58 -2.25
C LEU A 263 -8.99 -29.23 -2.92
N GLN A 264 -9.96 -28.69 -2.17
CA GLN A 264 -11.25 -28.24 -2.71
C GLN A 264 -11.04 -27.17 -3.81
N LEU A 265 -10.23 -26.13 -3.54
CA LEU A 265 -9.91 -25.07 -4.52
C LEU A 265 -9.16 -25.60 -5.76
N ILE A 266 -8.29 -26.60 -5.60
CA ILE A 266 -7.62 -27.26 -6.74
C ILE A 266 -8.65 -28.01 -7.61
N VAL A 267 -9.50 -28.84 -7.00
CA VAL A 267 -10.53 -29.64 -7.69
C VAL A 267 -11.57 -28.75 -8.37
N GLU A 268 -12.00 -27.67 -7.72
CA GLU A 268 -12.92 -26.68 -8.29
C GLU A 268 -12.29 -25.95 -9.48
N GLY A 269 -11.08 -25.41 -9.32
CA GLY A 269 -10.37 -24.71 -10.41
C GLY A 269 -9.98 -25.62 -11.59
N MET A 270 -9.84 -26.93 -11.38
CA MET A 270 -9.71 -27.90 -12.48
C MET A 270 -11.03 -28.08 -13.25
N LYS A 271 -12.16 -28.23 -12.54
CA LYS A 271 -13.49 -28.33 -13.15
C LYS A 271 -13.86 -27.07 -13.93
N ASP A 272 -13.57 -25.89 -13.39
CA ASP A 272 -13.81 -24.62 -14.09
C ASP A 272 -12.92 -24.47 -15.33
N LYS A 273 -11.66 -24.93 -15.30
CA LYS A 273 -10.81 -24.96 -16.51
C LYS A 273 -11.40 -25.84 -17.61
N ALA A 274 -11.97 -27.00 -17.26
CA ALA A 274 -12.66 -27.86 -18.21
C ALA A 274 -13.94 -27.18 -18.76
N ARG A 275 -14.80 -26.67 -17.86
CA ARG A 275 -16.04 -25.95 -18.22
C ARG A 275 -15.78 -24.77 -19.17
N VAL A 276 -14.81 -23.91 -18.85
CA VAL A 276 -14.43 -22.76 -19.70
C VAL A 276 -13.83 -23.19 -21.05
N GLN A 277 -13.31 -24.42 -21.16
CA GLN A 277 -12.84 -24.98 -22.42
C GLN A 277 -14.00 -25.60 -23.24
N GLU A 278 -14.99 -26.20 -22.59
CA GLU A 278 -16.23 -26.69 -23.22
C GLU A 278 -17.11 -25.52 -23.71
N GLU A 279 -17.32 -24.49 -22.88
CA GLU A 279 -18.07 -23.26 -23.23
C GLU A 279 -17.42 -22.46 -24.37
N LYS A 280 -16.10 -22.62 -24.59
CA LYS A 280 -15.40 -22.05 -25.75
C LYS A 280 -15.55 -22.88 -27.02
N ALA A 281 -15.82 -24.18 -26.92
CA ALA A 281 -16.15 -25.04 -28.05
C ALA A 281 -17.63 -24.96 -28.42
N HIS A 282 -18.50 -24.82 -27.42
CA HIS A 282 -19.95 -24.75 -27.52
C HIS A 282 -20.47 -23.59 -26.67
N PRO A 283 -20.45 -22.34 -27.20
CA PRO A 283 -20.99 -21.20 -26.47
C PRO A 283 -22.50 -21.37 -26.24
N PRO A 284 -23.03 -21.10 -25.02
CA PRO A 284 -24.45 -21.22 -24.71
C PRO A 284 -25.28 -20.26 -25.57
N SER A 285 -26.49 -20.64 -25.92
CA SER A 285 -27.35 -19.80 -26.74
C SER A 285 -27.87 -18.58 -25.95
N PRO A 286 -28.31 -17.50 -26.63
CA PRO A 286 -29.00 -16.39 -25.98
C PRO A 286 -30.26 -16.83 -25.21
N GLU A 287 -30.89 -17.93 -25.61
CA GLU A 287 -32.08 -18.50 -24.96
C GLU A 287 -31.72 -19.23 -23.66
N ASP A 288 -30.61 -19.99 -23.63
CA ASP A 288 -30.09 -20.63 -22.41
C ASP A 288 -29.74 -19.57 -21.33
N LEU A 289 -29.07 -18.49 -21.76
CA LEU A 289 -28.68 -17.37 -20.91
C LEU A 289 -29.89 -16.58 -20.39
N ALA A 290 -30.97 -16.48 -21.18
CA ALA A 290 -32.22 -15.86 -20.76
C ALA A 290 -33.02 -16.76 -19.80
N ALA A 291 -33.01 -18.09 -20.01
CA ALA A 291 -33.71 -19.06 -19.18
C ALA A 291 -33.11 -19.21 -17.78
N ARG A 292 -31.80 -18.95 -17.61
CA ARG A 292 -31.10 -18.95 -16.32
C ARG A 292 -30.32 -17.65 -16.10
N PRO A 293 -30.98 -16.54 -15.71
CA PRO A 293 -30.28 -15.30 -15.37
C PRO A 293 -29.31 -15.53 -14.21
N PRO A 294 -28.11 -14.95 -14.20
CA PRO A 294 -27.13 -15.23 -13.17
C PRO A 294 -27.59 -14.76 -11.78
N GLN A 295 -27.05 -15.38 -10.73
CA GLN A 295 -27.33 -14.97 -9.34
C GLN A 295 -26.55 -13.71 -8.95
N THR A 296 -25.42 -13.46 -9.59
CA THR A 296 -24.59 -12.26 -9.46
C THR A 296 -24.39 -11.61 -10.83
N THR A 297 -24.57 -10.31 -10.94
CA THR A 297 -24.22 -9.49 -12.12
C THR A 297 -23.15 -8.48 -11.74
N TYR A 298 -22.19 -8.25 -12.64
CA TYR A 298 -21.16 -7.21 -12.46
C TYR A 298 -21.41 -6.05 -13.42
N ARG A 299 -21.28 -4.82 -12.91
CA ARG A 299 -21.53 -3.58 -13.65
C ARG A 299 -20.38 -2.60 -13.44
N VAL A 300 -20.19 -1.67 -14.38
CA VAL A 300 -19.24 -0.57 -14.20
C VAL A 300 -19.71 0.28 -13.00
N PRO A 301 -18.88 0.46 -11.95
CA PRO A 301 -19.27 1.22 -10.78
C PRO A 301 -19.23 2.73 -11.05
N ARG A 302 -19.96 3.50 -10.24
CA ARG A 302 -19.87 4.96 -10.20
C ARG A 302 -19.24 5.40 -8.88
N GLY A 303 -18.49 6.50 -8.92
CA GLY A 303 -17.83 7.07 -7.76
C GLY A 303 -17.52 8.54 -7.99
N ILE A 304 -16.74 9.12 -7.08
CA ILE A 304 -16.24 10.49 -7.20
C ILE A 304 -15.02 10.46 -8.11
N ASP A 305 -15.05 11.16 -9.25
CA ASP A 305 -13.85 11.38 -10.06
C ASP A 305 -13.23 12.75 -9.73
N LEU A 306 -11.92 12.76 -9.54
CA LEU A 306 -11.11 13.93 -9.19
C LEU A 306 -10.32 14.49 -10.38
N ALA A 307 -10.42 13.86 -11.56
CA ALA A 307 -9.85 14.36 -12.79
C ALA A 307 -10.64 15.56 -13.36
N GLY A 308 -9.93 16.48 -14.02
CA GLY A 308 -10.51 17.68 -14.62
C GLY A 308 -10.95 18.76 -13.62
N GLU A 309 -11.48 19.87 -14.13
CA GLU A 309 -11.92 21.02 -13.35
C GLU A 309 -13.03 20.65 -12.34
N ALA A 310 -14.10 20.02 -12.83
CA ALA A 310 -15.23 19.61 -11.99
C ALA A 310 -14.82 18.63 -10.86
N GLY A 311 -13.87 17.74 -11.13
CA GLY A 311 -13.31 16.83 -10.12
C GLY A 311 -12.45 17.56 -9.08
N SER A 312 -11.78 18.65 -9.46
CA SER A 312 -10.95 19.45 -8.55
C SER A 312 -11.77 20.08 -7.41
N GLY A 313 -12.95 20.65 -7.72
CA GLY A 313 -13.83 21.26 -6.70
C GLY A 313 -14.36 20.24 -5.68
N VAL A 314 -14.78 19.05 -6.15
CA VAL A 314 -15.21 17.95 -5.26
C VAL A 314 -14.01 17.42 -4.46
N GLY A 315 -12.83 17.32 -5.08
CA GLY A 315 -11.59 16.88 -4.43
C GLY A 315 -11.12 17.78 -3.31
N ILE A 316 -11.27 19.10 -3.43
CA ILE A 316 -10.98 20.08 -2.36
C ILE A 316 -11.88 19.82 -1.15
N SER A 317 -13.20 19.78 -1.34
CA SER A 317 -14.17 19.59 -0.25
C SER A 317 -14.00 18.22 0.43
N ALA A 318 -13.79 17.16 -0.36
CA ALA A 318 -13.50 15.83 0.16
C ALA A 318 -12.15 15.76 0.91
N ALA A 319 -11.09 16.41 0.41
CA ALA A 319 -9.80 16.45 1.10
C ALA A 319 -9.88 17.23 2.43
N ALA A 320 -10.67 18.29 2.49
CA ALA A 320 -10.95 19.03 3.73
C ALA A 320 -11.69 18.16 4.76
N ALA A 321 -12.72 17.42 4.34
CA ALA A 321 -13.43 16.47 5.21
C ALA A 321 -12.50 15.35 5.71
N GLY A 322 -11.64 14.79 4.85
CA GLY A 322 -10.66 13.77 5.23
C GLY A 322 -9.60 14.28 6.19
N LEU A 323 -9.16 15.53 6.04
CA LEU A 323 -8.23 16.18 6.95
C LEU A 323 -8.87 16.45 8.31
N ALA A 324 -10.13 16.92 8.33
CA ALA A 324 -10.90 17.07 9.57
C ALA A 324 -11.12 15.74 10.30
N ALA A 325 -11.23 14.63 9.56
CA ALA A 325 -11.41 13.27 10.08
C ALA A 325 -10.10 12.53 10.43
N LEU A 326 -8.92 13.13 10.20
CA LEU A 326 -7.62 12.56 10.58
C LEU A 326 -7.52 12.09 12.05
N PRO A 327 -8.11 12.78 13.06
CA PRO A 327 -8.12 12.31 14.45
C PRO A 327 -8.82 10.97 14.65
N LEU A 328 -9.81 10.66 13.81
CA LEU A 328 -10.63 9.45 13.87
C LEU A 328 -10.08 8.32 12.97
N THR A 329 -8.97 8.58 12.28
CA THR A 329 -8.39 7.72 11.23
C THR A 329 -7.10 7.06 11.71
N ALA A 330 -6.95 5.77 11.42
CA ALA A 330 -5.73 4.98 11.56
C ALA A 330 -5.05 4.73 10.19
N GLU A 331 -3.83 4.20 10.18
CA GLU A 331 -3.20 3.68 8.96
C GLU A 331 -2.83 2.19 9.11
N ILE A 332 -2.96 1.42 8.02
CA ILE A 332 -2.71 -0.02 7.97
C ILE A 332 -1.81 -0.34 6.77
N TYR A 333 -0.65 -0.94 7.01
CA TYR A 333 0.36 -1.23 5.98
C TYR A 333 0.62 -2.74 5.82
N PRO A 334 0.24 -3.35 4.69
CA PRO A 334 0.69 -4.69 4.30
C PRO A 334 2.15 -4.64 3.81
N VAL A 335 3.08 -5.12 4.65
CA VAL A 335 4.55 -5.05 4.43
C VAL A 335 5.21 -6.44 4.35
N GLY A 336 4.42 -7.53 4.36
CA GLY A 336 4.90 -8.92 4.22
C GLY A 336 5.48 -9.33 2.85
N GLY A 337 6.04 -8.40 2.08
CA GLY A 337 6.57 -8.62 0.72
C GLY A 337 8.10 -8.50 0.63
N ALA A 338 8.75 -9.53 0.06
CA ALA A 338 10.18 -9.52 -0.26
C ALA A 338 10.47 -8.79 -1.58
N GLY A 339 11.66 -8.19 -1.68
CA GLY A 339 12.16 -7.41 -2.81
C GLY A 339 12.72 -8.24 -3.97
N ASP A 340 12.45 -9.55 -4.01
CA ASP A 340 13.00 -10.50 -5.01
C ASP A 340 12.85 -10.00 -6.45
N ARG A 341 11.64 -9.50 -6.78
CA ARG A 341 11.33 -8.98 -8.12
C ARG A 341 12.07 -7.70 -8.46
N LEU A 342 12.52 -6.93 -7.47
CA LEU A 342 13.35 -5.72 -7.63
C LEU A 342 14.84 -6.07 -7.78
N GLY A 343 15.24 -7.30 -7.42
CA GLY A 343 16.66 -7.64 -7.21
C GLY A 343 17.25 -6.98 -5.96
N LEU A 344 16.40 -6.58 -5.00
CA LEU A 344 16.85 -5.95 -3.76
C LEU A 344 17.36 -7.02 -2.79
N VAL A 345 18.65 -6.97 -2.48
CA VAL A 345 19.36 -7.93 -1.62
C VAL A 345 20.21 -7.24 -0.56
N ASP A 346 20.48 -7.98 0.50
CA ASP A 346 21.46 -7.70 1.53
C ASP A 346 22.86 -7.90 0.93
N GLU A 347 23.70 -6.87 0.95
CA GLU A 347 25.03 -6.92 0.32
C GLU A 347 26.03 -7.79 1.11
N THR A 348 25.75 -8.12 2.37
CA THR A 348 26.57 -9.00 3.21
C THR A 348 26.11 -10.46 3.14
N THR A 349 24.80 -10.73 3.17
CA THR A 349 24.27 -12.11 3.19
C THR A 349 23.77 -12.64 1.85
N GLY A 350 23.54 -11.76 0.87
CA GLY A 350 22.92 -12.09 -0.41
C GLY A 350 21.41 -12.41 -0.34
N GLU A 351 20.79 -12.34 0.83
CA GLU A 351 19.35 -12.57 1.00
C GLU A 351 18.52 -11.42 0.44
N SER A 352 17.33 -11.69 -0.13
CA SER A 352 16.45 -10.59 -0.55
C SER A 352 15.79 -9.87 0.64
N LEU A 353 15.95 -8.55 0.68
CA LEU A 353 15.39 -7.66 1.70
C LEU A 353 13.87 -7.44 1.51
N PRO A 354 13.13 -7.03 2.56
CA PRO A 354 11.79 -6.45 2.42
C PRO A 354 11.71 -5.32 1.39
N ALA A 355 10.63 -5.28 0.59
CA ALA A 355 10.45 -4.24 -0.41
C ALA A 355 10.37 -2.81 0.19
N ALA A 356 10.01 -2.67 1.47
CA ALA A 356 9.99 -1.41 2.20
C ALA A 356 11.38 -0.77 2.37
N MET A 357 12.45 -1.57 2.31
CA MET A 357 13.84 -1.12 2.43
C MET A 357 14.42 -0.61 1.09
N LEU A 358 13.65 -0.62 0.00
CA LEU A 358 14.08 -0.09 -1.30
C LEU A 358 14.45 1.40 -1.17
N PRO A 359 15.69 1.81 -1.52
CA PRO A 359 16.05 3.22 -1.63
C PRO A 359 15.31 3.89 -2.80
N TYR A 360 14.62 4.98 -2.52
CA TYR A 360 13.75 5.72 -3.43
C TYR A 360 13.74 7.20 -3.03
N ALA A 361 14.08 8.10 -3.96
CA ALA A 361 14.22 9.54 -3.71
C ALA A 361 15.04 9.87 -2.43
N GLY A 362 16.20 9.22 -2.27
CA GLY A 362 17.13 9.40 -1.15
C GLY A 362 16.78 8.63 0.13
N ARG A 363 15.66 7.88 0.17
CA ARG A 363 15.07 7.34 1.41
C ARG A 363 14.52 5.92 1.26
N THR A 364 14.20 5.25 2.36
CA THR A 364 13.47 3.97 2.25
C THR A 364 11.99 4.21 1.92
N LEU A 365 11.33 3.29 1.21
CA LEU A 365 9.88 3.38 0.97
C LEU A 365 9.07 3.46 2.27
N MET A 366 9.55 2.86 3.37
CA MET A 366 8.95 3.02 4.70
C MET A 366 9.00 4.48 5.17
N GLU A 367 10.19 5.10 5.12
CA GLU A 367 10.39 6.48 5.57
C GLU A 367 9.58 7.48 4.73
N VAL A 368 9.56 7.32 3.41
CA VAL A 368 8.73 8.13 2.47
C VAL A 368 7.26 8.11 2.91
N LEU A 369 6.75 6.92 3.24
CA LEU A 369 5.34 6.71 3.57
C LEU A 369 4.99 7.26 4.97
N LEU A 370 5.88 7.12 5.96
CA LEU A 370 5.72 7.72 7.29
C LEU A 370 5.81 9.27 7.26
N ARG A 371 6.67 9.83 6.40
CA ARG A 371 6.81 11.30 6.21
C ARG A 371 5.59 11.94 5.54
N ASP A 372 4.89 11.21 4.67
CA ASP A 372 3.57 11.62 4.15
C ASP A 372 2.52 11.69 5.27
N LEU A 373 2.44 10.68 6.14
CA LEU A 373 1.53 10.70 7.28
C LEU A 373 1.81 11.91 8.19
N GLN A 374 3.08 12.15 8.52
CA GLN A 374 3.49 13.31 9.32
C GLN A 374 3.15 14.64 8.65
N ALA A 375 3.25 14.75 7.33
CA ALA A 375 2.86 15.98 6.63
C ALA A 375 1.35 16.27 6.73
N ARG A 376 0.50 15.23 6.71
CA ARG A 376 -0.95 15.36 6.90
C ARG A 376 -1.29 15.74 8.34
N GLU A 377 -0.64 15.14 9.34
CA GLU A 377 -0.75 15.53 10.75
C GLU A 377 -0.24 16.96 11.00
N TYR A 378 0.86 17.36 10.34
CA TYR A 378 1.41 18.71 10.45
C TYR A 378 0.50 19.76 9.81
N LEU A 379 -0.11 19.47 8.66
CA LEU A 379 -1.11 20.36 8.06
C LEU A 379 -2.35 20.50 8.96
N TYR A 380 -2.81 19.40 9.57
CA TYR A 380 -3.88 19.43 10.57
C TYR A 380 -3.50 20.30 11.79
N TYR A 381 -2.27 20.14 12.30
CA TYR A 381 -1.74 20.97 13.38
C TYR A 381 -1.70 22.46 13.00
N ARG A 382 -1.21 22.82 11.80
CA ARG A 382 -1.12 24.23 11.38
C ARG A 382 -2.48 24.90 11.18
N LEU A 383 -3.54 24.13 10.90
CA LEU A 383 -4.91 24.62 10.77
C LEU A 383 -5.70 24.65 12.09
N THR A 384 -5.36 23.80 13.07
CA THR A 384 -6.18 23.60 14.29
C THR A 384 -5.45 23.91 15.60
N GLY A 385 -4.13 24.11 15.57
CA GLY A 385 -3.26 24.19 16.74
C GLY A 385 -3.04 22.84 17.46
N ARG A 386 -3.72 21.76 17.05
CA ARG A 386 -3.70 20.47 17.76
C ARG A 386 -2.87 19.43 17.02
N GLN A 387 -1.81 18.94 17.67
CA GLN A 387 -1.09 17.76 17.19
C GLN A 387 -1.95 16.51 17.35
N VAL A 388 -1.91 15.64 16.34
CA VAL A 388 -2.49 14.29 16.35
C VAL A 388 -1.38 13.33 15.99
N THR A 389 -1.25 12.24 16.76
CA THR A 389 -0.50 11.06 16.36
C THR A 389 -1.50 10.02 15.86
N THR A 390 -1.44 9.68 14.58
CA THR A 390 -2.20 8.58 13.99
C THR A 390 -1.50 7.25 14.27
N PRO A 391 -2.22 6.21 14.77
CA PRO A 391 -1.65 4.90 15.02
C PRO A 391 -1.46 4.14 13.71
N VAL A 392 -0.40 3.34 13.66
CA VAL A 392 0.06 2.63 12.47
C VAL A 392 0.12 1.11 12.74
N ALA A 393 -0.78 0.36 12.11
CA ALA A 393 -0.76 -1.10 12.16
C ALA A 393 0.02 -1.66 10.96
N ILE A 394 0.96 -2.59 11.19
CA ILE A 394 1.87 -3.09 10.13
C ILE A 394 1.83 -4.62 10.09
N MET A 395 1.29 -5.17 9.00
CA MET A 395 1.32 -6.62 8.76
C MET A 395 2.66 -7.02 8.13
N THR A 396 3.40 -7.86 8.84
CA THR A 396 4.74 -8.37 8.50
C THR A 396 4.71 -9.89 8.30
N SER A 397 5.85 -10.52 8.03
CA SER A 397 5.97 -11.97 7.83
C SER A 397 7.33 -12.52 8.24
N ASP A 398 7.43 -13.85 8.37
CA ASP A 398 8.69 -14.53 8.67
C ASP A 398 9.56 -14.75 7.41
N ALA A 399 9.04 -14.42 6.23
CA ALA A 399 9.76 -14.63 4.97
C ALA A 399 11.04 -13.77 4.92
N LYS A 400 12.21 -14.42 4.87
CA LYS A 400 13.54 -13.76 4.77
C LYS A 400 13.81 -12.75 5.91
N GLY A 401 13.34 -13.07 7.11
CA GLY A 401 13.48 -12.21 8.29
C GLY A 401 12.70 -10.90 8.21
N ASN A 402 11.65 -10.84 7.39
CA ASN A 402 10.93 -9.60 7.09
C ASN A 402 10.41 -8.87 8.33
N HIS A 403 9.80 -9.54 9.30
CA HIS A 403 9.36 -8.91 10.55
C HIS A 403 10.53 -8.26 11.32
N ASP A 404 11.65 -8.96 11.44
CA ASP A 404 12.78 -8.53 12.26
C ASP A 404 13.54 -7.39 11.56
N ARG A 405 13.74 -7.50 10.23
CA ARG A 405 14.32 -6.44 9.38
C ARG A 405 13.44 -5.17 9.33
N ILE A 406 12.09 -5.30 9.34
CA ILE A 406 11.17 -4.15 9.43
C ILE A 406 11.17 -3.53 10.84
N SER A 407 11.25 -4.36 11.89
CA SER A 407 11.36 -3.89 13.28
C SER A 407 12.66 -3.12 13.51
N GLY A 408 13.77 -3.60 12.94
CA GLY A 408 15.06 -2.89 12.91
C GLY A 408 14.94 -1.54 12.19
N LEU A 409 14.45 -1.54 10.95
CA LEU A 409 14.24 -0.31 10.17
C LEU A 409 13.42 0.75 10.91
N LEU A 410 12.38 0.35 11.65
CA LEU A 410 11.59 1.30 12.45
C LEU A 410 12.37 1.83 13.66
N ALA A 411 13.24 1.04 14.28
CA ALA A 411 14.14 1.51 15.33
C ALA A 411 15.25 2.44 14.78
N ASP A 412 15.84 2.11 13.63
CA ASP A 412 16.85 2.91 12.93
C ASP A 412 16.30 4.29 12.54
N LEU A 413 15.02 4.34 12.12
CA LEU A 413 14.27 5.57 11.85
C LEU A 413 13.77 6.28 13.13
N ASN A 414 14.19 5.86 14.33
CA ASN A 414 13.69 6.31 15.63
C ASN A 414 12.15 6.38 15.72
N TRP A 415 11.46 5.36 15.19
CA TRP A 415 9.99 5.29 15.07
C TRP A 415 9.37 6.53 14.38
N ALA A 416 10.14 7.16 13.47
CA ALA A 416 9.86 8.45 12.85
C ALA A 416 9.65 9.61 13.85
N GLY A 417 10.23 9.54 15.05
CA GLY A 417 9.99 10.50 16.13
C GLY A 417 8.61 10.32 16.80
N ARG A 418 8.03 9.13 16.76
CA ARG A 418 6.79 8.80 17.49
C ARG A 418 7.09 7.92 18.69
N GLU A 419 6.17 7.88 19.65
CA GLU A 419 6.16 6.86 20.69
C GLU A 419 5.97 5.47 20.06
N ARG A 420 6.71 4.46 20.56
CA ARG A 420 6.66 3.08 20.03
C ARG A 420 5.25 2.49 20.05
N ASP A 421 4.45 2.83 21.05
CA ASP A 421 3.09 2.29 21.24
C ASP A 421 2.04 2.96 20.30
N SER A 422 2.48 3.88 19.43
CA SER A 422 1.74 4.30 18.24
C SER A 422 1.85 3.31 17.07
N PHE A 423 2.68 2.26 17.18
CA PHE A 423 2.82 1.20 16.18
C PHE A 423 2.38 -0.17 16.72
N ARG A 424 1.69 -0.95 15.88
CA ARG A 424 1.37 -2.37 16.15
C ARG A 424 1.84 -3.22 14.97
N LEU A 425 2.97 -3.89 15.15
CA LEU A 425 3.45 -4.91 14.20
C LEU A 425 2.77 -6.24 14.53
N PHE A 426 2.19 -6.88 13.52
CA PHE A 426 1.55 -8.19 13.60
C PHE A 426 2.04 -9.08 12.44
N ARG A 427 1.97 -10.42 12.57
CA ARG A 427 2.74 -11.36 11.72
C ARG A 427 1.82 -12.32 10.97
N GLN A 428 1.74 -12.20 9.64
CA GLN A 428 1.06 -13.22 8.84
C GLN A 428 1.79 -14.58 8.94
N PRO A 429 1.05 -15.71 8.94
CA PRO A 429 1.66 -17.03 8.96
C PRO A 429 2.33 -17.34 7.61
N MET A 430 3.32 -18.23 7.68
CA MET A 430 3.85 -18.91 6.51
C MET A 430 3.05 -20.20 6.30
N VAL A 431 2.57 -20.45 5.09
CA VAL A 431 1.73 -21.61 4.75
C VAL A 431 2.46 -22.53 3.78
N PRO A 432 2.20 -23.85 3.80
CA PRO A 432 2.90 -24.81 2.95
C PRO A 432 2.56 -24.62 1.46
N VAL A 433 3.48 -25.03 0.60
CA VAL A 433 3.30 -25.02 -0.86
C VAL A 433 2.77 -26.37 -1.30
N VAL A 434 1.55 -26.40 -1.79
CA VAL A 434 0.81 -27.62 -2.18
C VAL A 434 0.95 -27.83 -3.69
N SER A 435 1.26 -29.07 -4.09
CA SER A 435 1.21 -29.54 -5.47
C SER A 435 -0.23 -29.72 -5.92
N ALA A 436 -0.55 -29.25 -7.12
CA ALA A 436 -1.85 -29.43 -7.74
C ALA A 436 -1.97 -30.76 -8.51
N GLU A 437 -0.93 -31.59 -8.54
CA GLU A 437 -0.91 -32.86 -9.28
C GLU A 437 -1.35 -34.04 -8.40
N ASP A 438 -0.88 -34.07 -7.13
CA ASP A 438 -1.03 -35.16 -6.16
C ASP A 438 -1.55 -34.69 -4.78
N GLY A 439 -1.64 -33.37 -4.55
CA GLY A 439 -1.99 -32.77 -3.26
C GLY A 439 -0.84 -32.72 -2.24
N ARG A 440 0.38 -33.14 -2.61
CA ARG A 440 1.51 -33.24 -1.68
C ARG A 440 2.19 -31.88 -1.45
N TRP A 441 2.73 -31.68 -0.26
CA TRP A 441 3.52 -30.51 0.07
C TRP A 441 4.92 -30.60 -0.53
N LEU A 442 5.36 -29.55 -1.22
CA LEU A 442 6.72 -29.45 -1.69
C LEU A 442 7.68 -29.24 -0.51
N LEU A 443 8.86 -29.84 -0.58
CA LEU A 443 9.91 -29.68 0.44
C LEU A 443 10.99 -28.68 -0.02
N SER A 444 11.72 -28.16 0.96
CA SER A 444 12.91 -27.30 0.77
C SER A 444 14.18 -27.91 1.38
N ARG A 445 14.00 -28.80 2.38
CA ARG A 445 15.00 -29.64 3.04
C ARG A 445 14.27 -30.74 3.84
N PRO A 446 14.95 -31.79 4.35
CA PRO A 446 14.30 -32.79 5.19
C PRO A 446 13.73 -32.17 6.48
N LEU A 447 12.53 -32.59 6.89
CA LEU A 447 11.72 -31.96 7.95
C LEU A 447 11.45 -30.44 7.72
N GLY A 448 11.53 -30.01 6.45
CA GLY A 448 11.47 -28.61 6.03
C GLY A 448 10.58 -28.41 4.81
N PRO A 449 9.23 -28.39 4.98
CA PRO A 449 8.33 -28.05 3.89
C PRO A 449 8.66 -26.66 3.33
N MET A 450 8.45 -26.48 2.02
CA MET A 450 8.53 -25.18 1.38
C MET A 450 7.32 -24.36 1.82
N MET A 451 7.54 -23.21 2.45
CA MET A 451 6.48 -22.35 2.99
C MET A 451 6.56 -20.95 2.39
N LYS A 452 5.41 -20.31 2.17
CA LYS A 452 5.26 -18.97 1.56
C LYS A 452 4.12 -18.21 2.25
N PRO A 453 4.01 -16.88 2.14
CA PRO A 453 2.82 -16.15 2.60
C PRO A 453 1.52 -16.59 1.91
N GLY A 454 0.44 -16.67 2.69
CA GLY A 454 -0.92 -17.08 2.29
C GLY A 454 -1.80 -15.97 1.72
N GLY A 455 -1.22 -14.98 1.03
CA GLY A 455 -1.93 -13.78 0.55
C GLY A 455 -2.04 -12.70 1.63
N HIS A 456 -2.63 -11.55 1.26
CA HIS A 456 -2.74 -10.38 2.14
C HIS A 456 -4.14 -10.17 2.73
N GLY A 457 -5.15 -10.95 2.32
CA GLY A 457 -6.47 -10.98 2.97
C GLY A 457 -6.43 -11.52 4.41
N ALA A 458 -5.38 -12.26 4.77
CA ALA A 458 -5.09 -12.70 6.13
C ALA A 458 -5.07 -11.56 7.16
N ILE A 459 -4.86 -10.32 6.72
CA ILE A 459 -4.83 -9.12 7.56
C ILE A 459 -6.05 -8.98 8.47
N TRP A 460 -7.24 -9.38 8.02
CA TRP A 460 -8.48 -9.17 8.76
C TRP A 460 -8.64 -10.12 9.95
N LYS A 461 -8.43 -11.43 9.77
CA LYS A 461 -8.42 -12.38 10.89
C LYS A 461 -7.23 -12.12 11.82
N LEU A 462 -6.05 -11.75 11.30
CA LEU A 462 -4.91 -11.37 12.16
C LEU A 462 -5.20 -10.14 13.03
N MET A 463 -5.94 -9.14 12.51
CA MET A 463 -6.34 -7.98 13.29
C MET A 463 -7.34 -8.32 14.41
N TRP A 464 -8.05 -9.43 14.30
CA TRP A 464 -8.88 -10.00 15.36
C TRP A 464 -8.02 -10.84 16.33
N ASP A 465 -7.33 -11.87 15.82
CA ASP A 465 -6.50 -12.81 16.59
C ASP A 465 -5.41 -12.11 17.44
N GLU A 466 -4.74 -11.09 16.87
CA GLU A 466 -3.69 -10.31 17.56
C GLU A 466 -4.21 -9.03 18.25
N GLY A 467 -5.53 -8.86 18.39
CA GLY A 467 -6.17 -7.76 19.14
C GLY A 467 -5.97 -6.35 18.56
N VAL A 468 -5.63 -6.25 17.27
CA VAL A 468 -5.33 -4.97 16.59
C VAL A 468 -6.58 -4.10 16.43
N PHE A 469 -7.77 -4.70 16.23
CA PHE A 469 -9.03 -3.95 16.23
C PHE A 469 -9.28 -3.22 17.56
N ASP A 470 -9.09 -3.90 18.70
CA ASP A 470 -9.23 -3.27 20.02
C ASP A 470 -8.16 -2.21 20.31
N TRP A 471 -6.93 -2.41 19.85
CA TRP A 471 -5.87 -1.40 19.94
C TRP A 471 -6.23 -0.14 19.13
N LEU A 472 -6.74 -0.28 17.90
CA LEU A 472 -7.17 0.86 17.09
C LEU A 472 -8.42 1.56 17.66
N GLN A 473 -9.43 0.80 18.05
CA GLN A 473 -10.74 1.34 18.45
C GLN A 473 -10.77 1.77 19.92
N ASN A 474 -10.37 0.90 20.85
CA ASN A 474 -10.56 1.12 22.28
C ASN A 474 -9.37 1.86 22.90
N THR A 475 -8.13 1.51 22.51
CA THR A 475 -6.93 2.20 23.02
C THR A 475 -6.70 3.53 22.31
N HIS A 476 -6.85 3.58 20.99
CA HIS A 476 -6.56 4.78 20.18
C HIS A 476 -7.78 5.59 19.73
N GLY A 477 -9.02 5.11 19.94
CA GLY A 477 -10.23 5.88 19.62
C GLY A 477 -10.53 6.05 18.12
N ARG A 478 -9.99 5.18 17.25
CA ARG A 478 -10.14 5.31 15.79
C ARG A 478 -11.36 4.55 15.26
N VAL A 479 -12.01 5.14 14.28
CA VAL A 479 -13.29 4.67 13.71
C VAL A 479 -13.10 4.08 12.31
N ALA A 480 -12.14 4.61 11.55
CA ALA A 480 -11.78 4.12 10.22
C ALA A 480 -10.25 4.04 10.06
N ALA A 481 -9.81 3.38 8.99
CA ALA A 481 -8.40 3.29 8.61
C ALA A 481 -8.17 3.48 7.11
N LEU A 482 -7.00 3.99 6.75
CA LEU A 482 -6.47 3.97 5.40
C LEU A 482 -5.52 2.78 5.24
N VAL A 483 -5.73 1.95 4.20
CA VAL A 483 -4.87 0.80 3.87
C VAL A 483 -4.05 1.13 2.64
N ARG A 484 -2.71 0.98 2.68
CA ARG A 484 -1.81 1.34 1.57
C ARG A 484 -0.72 0.29 1.32
N GLN A 485 -0.55 -0.13 0.07
CA GLN A 485 0.58 -0.98 -0.33
C GLN A 485 1.90 -0.19 -0.34
N ILE A 486 2.86 -0.63 0.47
CA ILE A 486 4.20 -0.01 0.63
C ILE A 486 4.97 0.25 -0.68
N SER A 487 4.68 -0.53 -1.73
CA SER A 487 5.32 -0.42 -3.04
C SER A 487 4.77 0.69 -3.94
N ASN A 488 3.78 1.48 -3.49
CA ASN A 488 3.17 2.57 -4.26
C ASN A 488 3.45 3.95 -3.61
N PRO A 489 4.63 4.57 -3.88
CA PRO A 489 4.98 5.86 -3.28
C PRO A 489 4.14 7.05 -3.79
N MET A 490 3.32 6.89 -4.85
CA MET A 490 2.49 7.98 -5.36
C MET A 490 1.22 8.21 -4.54
N ALA A 491 0.67 7.16 -3.92
CA ALA A 491 -0.57 7.25 -3.14
C ALA A 491 -0.38 8.07 -1.86
N GLY A 492 -0.87 9.31 -1.85
CA GLY A 492 -0.66 10.31 -0.79
C GLY A 492 0.08 11.56 -1.25
N THR A 493 0.65 11.57 -2.46
CA THR A 493 1.37 12.74 -3.00
C THR A 493 0.47 13.90 -3.44
N ASP A 494 -0.86 13.76 -3.35
CA ASP A 494 -1.84 14.81 -3.68
C ASP A 494 -3.16 14.67 -2.89
N THR A 495 -4.16 15.48 -3.25
CA THR A 495 -5.51 15.50 -2.65
C THR A 495 -6.20 14.13 -2.57
N THR A 496 -5.88 13.17 -3.43
CA THR A 496 -6.65 11.93 -3.62
C THR A 496 -6.79 11.09 -2.34
N LEU A 497 -5.72 10.96 -1.55
CA LEU A 497 -5.75 10.13 -0.34
C LEU A 497 -6.62 10.74 0.77
N LEU A 498 -6.60 12.06 0.92
CA LEU A 498 -7.48 12.77 1.84
C LEU A 498 -8.92 12.80 1.31
N ALA A 499 -9.11 12.94 -0.01
CA ALA A 499 -10.44 12.86 -0.63
C ALA A 499 -11.08 11.47 -0.48
N LEU A 500 -10.29 10.39 -0.53
CA LEU A 500 -10.75 9.03 -0.19
C LEU A 500 -11.24 8.93 1.26
N ALA A 501 -10.47 9.50 2.21
CA ALA A 501 -10.87 9.53 3.62
C ALA A 501 -12.16 10.35 3.85
N GLY A 502 -12.23 11.56 3.30
CA GLY A 502 -13.41 12.42 3.43
C GLY A 502 -14.64 11.83 2.75
N ALA A 503 -14.48 11.21 1.59
CA ALA A 503 -15.57 10.48 0.94
C ALA A 503 -16.13 9.34 1.82
N GLY A 504 -15.29 8.68 2.63
CA GLY A 504 -15.74 7.74 3.65
C GLY A 504 -16.56 8.42 4.74
N PHE A 505 -15.99 9.42 5.41
CA PHE A 505 -16.63 10.13 6.54
C PHE A 505 -17.85 11.01 6.16
N SER A 506 -18.00 11.42 4.89
CA SER A 506 -19.12 12.25 4.41
C SER A 506 -20.27 11.47 3.76
N ARG A 507 -20.14 10.14 3.57
CA ARG A 507 -21.28 9.28 3.20
C ARG A 507 -22.25 9.13 4.36
N SER A 508 -21.69 8.94 5.54
CA SER A 508 -22.34 8.97 6.84
C SER A 508 -22.87 10.34 7.25
N GLY A 509 -24.01 10.37 7.95
CA GLY A 509 -24.52 11.53 8.67
C GLY A 509 -23.95 11.67 10.09
N SER A 510 -23.31 10.63 10.62
CA SER A 510 -22.67 10.63 11.95
C SER A 510 -21.29 9.96 11.95
N VAL A 511 -20.48 10.24 12.99
CA VAL A 511 -19.17 9.59 13.16
C VAL A 511 -19.30 8.07 13.29
N ALA A 512 -20.38 7.55 13.90
CA ALA A 512 -20.57 6.11 14.05
C ALA A 512 -20.73 5.39 12.70
N GLU A 513 -21.55 5.95 11.79
CA GLU A 513 -21.77 5.43 10.44
C GLU A 513 -20.49 5.46 9.57
N ALA A 514 -19.52 6.35 9.84
CA ALA A 514 -18.24 6.34 9.13
C ALA A 514 -17.43 5.06 9.41
N GLY A 515 -17.71 4.38 10.54
CA GLY A 515 -17.19 3.06 10.86
C GLY A 515 -17.77 1.92 10.02
N GLU A 516 -18.74 2.21 9.14
CA GLU A 516 -19.48 1.22 8.34
C GLU A 516 -19.12 1.24 6.84
N ALA A 517 -18.41 2.27 6.36
CA ALA A 517 -18.13 2.43 4.94
C ALA A 517 -16.81 1.78 4.48
N PHE A 518 -16.73 1.37 3.22
CA PHE A 518 -15.52 0.79 2.61
C PHE A 518 -15.26 1.39 1.23
N GLY A 519 -14.08 1.95 1.01
CA GLY A 519 -13.76 2.79 -0.15
C GLY A 519 -12.55 2.32 -0.93
N PHE A 520 -12.60 2.44 -2.26
CA PHE A 520 -11.50 2.08 -3.17
C PHE A 520 -10.90 3.32 -3.84
N MET A 521 -9.58 3.55 -3.70
CA MET A 521 -8.85 4.46 -4.59
C MET A 521 -8.63 3.78 -5.95
N SER A 522 -9.09 4.41 -7.02
CA SER A 522 -9.20 3.83 -8.35
C SER A 522 -8.58 4.74 -9.42
N CYS A 523 -8.28 4.21 -10.61
CA CYS A 523 -7.82 5.00 -11.75
C CYS A 523 -8.15 4.33 -13.08
N GLU A 524 -7.73 4.92 -14.21
CA GLU A 524 -7.85 4.29 -15.52
C GLU A 524 -7.08 2.96 -15.59
N ARG A 525 -7.76 1.91 -16.08
CA ARG A 525 -7.20 0.57 -16.30
C ARG A 525 -6.94 0.38 -17.79
N ALA A 526 -5.85 -0.29 -18.17
CA ALA A 526 -5.62 -0.65 -19.57
C ALA A 526 -6.31 -1.98 -19.91
N VAL A 527 -6.92 -2.06 -21.10
CA VAL A 527 -7.52 -3.31 -21.61
C VAL A 527 -6.44 -4.40 -21.74
N GLY A 528 -6.74 -5.59 -21.24
CA GLY A 528 -5.82 -6.72 -21.18
C GLY A 528 -4.75 -6.62 -20.09
N ALA A 529 -4.80 -5.62 -19.19
CA ALA A 529 -3.84 -5.51 -18.10
C ALA A 529 -4.05 -6.60 -17.04
N ALA A 530 -2.94 -7.19 -16.59
CA ALA A 530 -2.89 -8.17 -15.51
C ALA A 530 -3.01 -7.51 -14.13
N GLU A 531 -4.13 -6.83 -13.90
CA GLU A 531 -4.51 -6.16 -12.67
C GLU A 531 -6.02 -6.21 -12.47
N GLY A 532 -6.45 -6.40 -11.22
CA GLY A 532 -7.86 -6.45 -10.83
C GLY A 532 -8.61 -5.15 -11.14
N MET A 533 -9.92 -5.28 -11.29
CA MET A 533 -10.83 -4.18 -11.59
C MET A 533 -11.86 -4.01 -10.47
N ASN A 534 -12.23 -2.75 -10.20
CA ASN A 534 -13.32 -2.46 -9.29
C ASN A 534 -14.66 -2.52 -10.06
N VAL A 535 -15.63 -3.22 -9.49
CA VAL A 535 -16.94 -3.52 -10.07
C VAL A 535 -18.04 -3.10 -9.11
N LEU A 536 -19.22 -2.76 -9.63
CA LEU A 536 -20.45 -2.79 -8.87
C LEU A 536 -21.05 -4.20 -9.01
N GLN A 537 -21.04 -4.96 -7.92
CA GLN A 537 -21.74 -6.23 -7.80
C GLN A 537 -23.22 -5.99 -7.54
N GLU A 538 -24.06 -6.81 -8.16
CA GLU A 538 -25.49 -6.95 -7.89
C GLU A 538 -25.78 -8.43 -7.67
N ARG A 539 -26.16 -8.83 -6.45
CA ARG A 539 -26.63 -10.19 -6.15
C ARG A 539 -28.15 -10.21 -6.01
N ARG A 540 -28.78 -11.28 -6.46
CA ARG A 540 -30.21 -11.56 -6.19
C ARG A 540 -30.34 -12.79 -5.30
N LYS A 541 -31.09 -12.66 -4.21
CA LYS A 541 -31.27 -13.69 -3.18
C LYS A 541 -32.75 -13.92 -2.93
N TRP A 542 -33.19 -15.17 -2.98
CA TRP A 542 -34.53 -15.53 -2.51
C TRP A 542 -34.49 -15.61 -0.98
N VAL A 543 -35.41 -14.92 -0.32
CA VAL A 543 -35.57 -14.95 1.13
C VAL A 543 -36.97 -15.47 1.43
N GLU A 544 -37.03 -16.64 2.04
CA GLU A 544 -38.28 -17.27 2.48
C GLU A 544 -38.76 -16.64 3.79
N ASP A 545 -40.05 -16.35 3.84
CA ASP A 545 -40.76 -16.00 5.06
C ASP A 545 -41.21 -17.30 5.75
N LYS A 546 -40.63 -17.55 6.92
CA LYS A 546 -40.86 -18.77 7.71
C LYS A 546 -42.25 -18.83 8.35
N GLU A 547 -42.98 -17.72 8.40
CA GLU A 547 -44.33 -17.66 9.00
C GLU A 547 -45.42 -17.81 7.94
N SER A 548 -45.27 -17.22 6.74
CA SER A 548 -46.26 -17.33 5.66
C SER A 548 -46.00 -18.45 4.65
N GLY A 549 -44.78 -19.02 4.61
CA GLY A 549 -44.38 -20.00 3.59
C GLY A 549 -44.24 -19.41 2.18
N GLN A 550 -44.34 -18.08 2.03
CA GLN A 550 -44.01 -17.37 0.80
C GLN A 550 -42.53 -16.94 0.82
N GLY A 551 -42.07 -16.30 -0.25
CA GLY A 551 -40.73 -15.73 -0.30
C GLY A 551 -40.66 -14.53 -1.22
N ARG A 552 -39.57 -13.77 -1.10
CA ARG A 552 -39.33 -12.58 -1.91
C ARG A 552 -37.89 -12.48 -2.37
N TRP A 553 -37.68 -11.84 -3.52
CA TRP A 553 -36.34 -11.49 -3.98
C TRP A 553 -35.82 -10.27 -3.22
N VAL A 554 -34.59 -10.36 -2.73
CA VAL A 554 -33.79 -9.27 -2.19
C VAL A 554 -32.60 -9.05 -3.11
N TYR A 555 -32.29 -7.79 -3.37
CA TYR A 555 -31.24 -7.34 -4.29
C TYR A 555 -30.16 -6.65 -3.47
N GLU A 556 -28.95 -7.22 -3.45
CA GLU A 556 -27.81 -6.74 -2.68
C GLU A 556 -26.82 -6.06 -3.65
N TYR A 557 -26.42 -4.82 -3.35
CA TYR A 557 -25.47 -4.06 -4.18
C TYR A 557 -24.22 -3.69 -3.39
N GLY A 558 -23.04 -3.73 -4.03
CA GLY A 558 -21.81 -3.23 -3.43
C GLY A 558 -20.68 -3.03 -4.44
N VAL A 559 -19.80 -2.07 -4.19
CA VAL A 559 -18.55 -1.92 -4.96
C VAL A 559 -17.50 -2.88 -4.38
N THR A 560 -16.95 -3.77 -5.21
CA THR A 560 -15.92 -4.74 -4.83
C THR A 560 -14.84 -4.88 -5.92
N ASN A 561 -13.84 -5.73 -5.71
CA ASN A 561 -12.76 -6.02 -6.66
C ASN A 561 -12.89 -7.43 -7.25
N VAL A 562 -12.65 -7.56 -8.54
CA VAL A 562 -12.43 -8.85 -9.22
C VAL A 562 -10.99 -8.90 -9.72
N GLU A 563 -10.26 -9.97 -9.42
CA GLU A 563 -8.91 -10.19 -9.93
C GLU A 563 -8.90 -10.67 -11.38
N TYR A 564 -7.86 -10.31 -12.13
CA TYR A 564 -7.75 -10.58 -13.57
C TYR A 564 -7.70 -12.06 -13.96
N THR A 565 -7.45 -12.96 -13.01
CA THR A 565 -7.56 -14.41 -13.21
C THR A 565 -9.01 -14.89 -13.27
N GLU A 566 -9.93 -14.14 -12.64
CA GLU A 566 -11.32 -14.55 -12.41
C GLU A 566 -12.26 -14.09 -13.53
N PHE A 567 -11.86 -13.10 -14.35
CA PHE A 567 -12.72 -12.51 -15.38
C PHE A 567 -13.37 -13.58 -16.27
N ALA A 568 -12.60 -14.55 -16.74
CA ALA A 568 -13.11 -15.63 -17.58
C ALA A 568 -14.07 -16.59 -16.84
N ARG A 569 -13.83 -16.87 -15.56
CA ARG A 569 -14.68 -17.73 -14.72
C ARG A 569 -16.03 -17.08 -14.43
N LEU A 570 -16.04 -15.75 -14.28
CA LEU A 570 -17.19 -14.92 -13.96
C LEU A 570 -17.91 -14.36 -15.20
N GLY A 571 -17.55 -14.78 -16.41
CA GLY A 571 -18.17 -14.33 -17.67
C GLY A 571 -17.94 -12.85 -18.01
N MET A 572 -16.89 -12.24 -17.45
CA MET A 572 -16.60 -10.81 -17.60
C MET A 572 -15.73 -10.51 -18.83
N SER A 573 -16.18 -9.55 -19.63
CA SER A 573 -15.46 -9.00 -20.77
C SER A 573 -14.66 -7.75 -20.36
N ASP A 574 -13.40 -7.64 -20.75
CA ASP A 574 -12.55 -6.47 -20.52
C ASP A 574 -12.67 -5.49 -21.69
N GLU A 575 -13.75 -4.72 -21.70
CA GLU A 575 -14.16 -3.88 -22.85
C GLU A 575 -13.53 -2.49 -22.79
N ALA A 576 -13.28 -1.88 -23.94
CA ALA A 576 -12.76 -0.52 -24.04
C ALA A 576 -13.87 0.53 -23.86
N VAL A 577 -13.55 1.69 -23.23
CA VAL A 577 -14.49 2.82 -23.03
C VAL A 577 -15.11 3.35 -24.33
N SER A 578 -14.45 3.15 -25.46
CA SER A 578 -14.89 3.53 -26.79
C SER A 578 -14.11 2.74 -27.85
N ALA A 579 -14.64 2.67 -29.07
CA ALA A 579 -13.98 2.00 -30.19
C ALA A 579 -12.58 2.61 -30.45
N GLY A 580 -11.55 1.75 -30.47
CA GLY A 580 -10.15 2.16 -30.64
C GLY A 580 -9.44 2.65 -29.37
N SER A 581 -10.14 2.81 -28.24
CA SER A 581 -9.50 3.12 -26.96
C SER A 581 -8.73 1.92 -26.39
N LYS A 582 -7.69 2.22 -25.61
CA LYS A 582 -6.92 1.23 -24.82
C LYS A 582 -7.32 1.22 -23.34
N THR A 583 -8.24 2.10 -22.93
CA THR A 583 -8.73 2.22 -21.55
C THR A 583 -9.97 1.35 -21.37
N SER A 584 -9.98 0.54 -20.31
CA SER A 584 -11.09 -0.35 -19.96
C SER A 584 -12.29 0.41 -19.39
N VAL A 585 -13.51 -0.07 -19.63
CA VAL A 585 -14.74 0.44 -19.01
C VAL A 585 -14.75 0.28 -17.48
N PHE A 586 -13.98 -0.67 -16.95
CA PHE A 586 -13.85 -0.89 -15.51
C PHE A 586 -12.58 -0.22 -14.95
N PRO A 587 -12.69 0.55 -13.86
CA PRO A 587 -11.53 1.20 -13.25
C PRO A 587 -10.61 0.20 -12.53
N ALA A 588 -9.32 0.54 -12.44
CA ALA A 588 -8.30 -0.32 -11.84
C ALA A 588 -8.43 -0.35 -10.31
N ASN A 589 -8.34 -1.54 -9.72
CA ASN A 589 -8.07 -1.64 -8.30
C ASN A 589 -6.60 -1.30 -8.02
N THR A 590 -6.35 -0.31 -7.17
CA THR A 590 -4.98 0.09 -6.79
C THR A 590 -4.53 -0.48 -5.44
N ASN A 591 -5.41 -1.17 -4.71
CA ASN A 591 -5.20 -1.65 -3.34
C ASN A 591 -4.77 -0.54 -2.36
N VAL A 592 -5.32 0.66 -2.57
CA VAL A 592 -5.39 1.74 -1.57
C VAL A 592 -6.85 1.89 -1.16
N LEU A 593 -7.15 1.72 0.13
CA LEU A 593 -8.51 1.52 0.63
C LEU A 593 -8.83 2.45 1.80
N PHE A 594 -10.11 2.80 1.95
CA PHE A 594 -10.72 3.28 3.19
C PHE A 594 -11.50 2.13 3.82
N VAL A 595 -11.35 1.91 5.12
CA VAL A 595 -12.02 0.81 5.84
C VAL A 595 -12.59 1.31 7.16
N GLY A 596 -13.91 1.31 7.27
CA GLY A 596 -14.61 1.48 8.54
C GLY A 596 -14.33 0.30 9.47
N LEU A 597 -13.75 0.58 10.64
CA LEU A 597 -13.32 -0.46 11.59
C LEU A 597 -14.51 -1.12 12.30
N GLY A 598 -15.68 -0.48 12.33
CA GLY A 598 -16.92 -1.03 12.86
C GLY A 598 -17.41 -2.23 12.04
N ALA A 599 -17.71 -2.00 10.77
CA ALA A 599 -18.10 -3.06 9.83
C ALA A 599 -17.03 -4.15 9.71
N ALA A 600 -15.76 -3.77 9.47
CA ALA A 600 -14.67 -4.73 9.31
C ALA A 600 -14.52 -5.67 10.51
N ARG A 601 -14.59 -5.12 11.74
CA ARG A 601 -14.55 -5.93 12.96
C ARG A 601 -15.77 -6.84 13.10
N ARG A 602 -16.99 -6.33 12.84
CA ARG A 602 -18.21 -7.14 12.99
C ARG A 602 -18.24 -8.27 11.98
N LEU A 603 -17.89 -8.03 10.71
CA LEU A 603 -17.84 -9.08 9.68
C LEU A 603 -16.86 -10.21 10.04
N VAL A 604 -15.68 -9.86 10.58
CA VAL A 604 -14.73 -10.87 11.07
C VAL A 604 -15.27 -11.60 12.30
N GLY A 605 -15.80 -10.89 13.29
CA GLY A 605 -16.33 -11.50 14.53
C GLY A 605 -17.52 -12.42 14.29
N ASP A 606 -18.46 -12.00 13.44
CA ASP A 606 -19.58 -12.80 12.95
C ASP A 606 -19.11 -14.08 12.26
N ALA A 607 -18.09 -13.97 11.42
CA ALA A 607 -17.54 -15.08 10.66
C ALA A 607 -16.74 -16.05 11.54
N VAL A 608 -16.00 -15.55 12.55
CA VAL A 608 -15.41 -16.40 13.61
C VAL A 608 -16.53 -17.14 14.36
N GLY A 609 -17.60 -16.44 14.75
CA GLY A 609 -18.74 -17.04 15.47
C GLY A 609 -19.53 -18.07 14.66
N ARG A 610 -19.48 -18.02 13.32
CA ARG A 610 -20.11 -19.00 12.41
C ARG A 610 -19.17 -20.11 11.93
N GLY A 611 -17.86 -19.99 12.11
CA GLY A 611 -16.88 -20.83 11.39
C GLY A 611 -16.83 -20.55 9.88
N ASP A 612 -17.22 -19.35 9.46
CA ASP A 612 -17.30 -18.96 8.03
C ASP A 612 -15.90 -18.61 7.49
N GLY A 613 -15.20 -19.64 7.04
CA GLY A 613 -13.86 -19.53 6.48
C GLY A 613 -13.75 -18.64 5.24
N GLU A 614 -14.83 -18.47 4.47
CA GLU A 614 -14.83 -17.66 3.24
C GLU A 614 -15.01 -16.18 3.55
N GLN A 615 -15.86 -15.84 4.53
CA GLN A 615 -15.98 -14.47 5.04
C GLN A 615 -14.76 -14.04 5.87
N LEU A 616 -14.08 -14.96 6.57
CA LEU A 616 -12.82 -14.67 7.27
C LEU A 616 -11.63 -14.46 6.33
N MET A 617 -11.62 -15.15 5.19
CA MET A 617 -10.56 -15.07 4.19
C MET A 617 -11.16 -14.68 2.82
N PRO A 618 -11.60 -13.42 2.66
CA PRO A 618 -12.25 -12.98 1.44
C PRO A 618 -11.34 -13.11 0.20
N GLY A 619 -11.94 -13.44 -0.94
CA GLY A 619 -11.21 -13.65 -2.19
C GLY A 619 -10.22 -14.82 -2.16
N LEU A 620 -10.58 -15.92 -1.49
CA LEU A 620 -9.82 -17.16 -1.45
C LEU A 620 -9.62 -17.75 -2.87
N ILE A 621 -8.37 -17.95 -3.27
CA ILE A 621 -7.98 -18.53 -4.57
C ILE A 621 -6.79 -19.50 -4.44
N PHE A 622 -6.65 -20.37 -5.44
CA PHE A 622 -5.46 -21.21 -5.63
C PHE A 622 -4.95 -21.09 -7.07
N ASN A 623 -3.71 -20.62 -7.26
CA ASN A 623 -3.20 -20.29 -8.60
C ASN A 623 -2.71 -21.54 -9.38
N LEU A 624 -3.63 -22.19 -10.09
CA LEU A 624 -3.39 -23.35 -10.96
C LEU A 624 -2.63 -23.06 -12.27
N ASN A 625 -2.04 -21.88 -12.44
CA ASN A 625 -1.20 -21.53 -13.60
C ASN A 625 0.28 -21.43 -13.23
N LYS A 626 0.62 -21.65 -11.96
CA LYS A 626 1.97 -21.45 -11.40
C LYS A 626 2.75 -22.76 -11.37
N LYS A 627 3.82 -22.84 -12.16
CA LYS A 627 4.82 -23.89 -12.03
C LYS A 627 5.88 -23.51 -11.00
N VAL A 628 6.36 -24.50 -10.24
CA VAL A 628 7.44 -24.37 -9.26
C VAL A 628 8.52 -25.38 -9.62
N ALA A 629 9.71 -24.89 -9.97
CA ALA A 629 10.91 -25.72 -10.02
C ALA A 629 11.48 -25.86 -8.61
N TYR A 630 11.83 -27.08 -8.21
CA TYR A 630 12.50 -27.38 -6.95
C TYR A 630 13.34 -28.66 -7.09
N THR A 631 14.34 -28.81 -6.23
CA THR A 631 15.02 -30.09 -6.02
C THR A 631 14.38 -30.75 -4.81
N ASP A 632 13.86 -31.97 -4.97
CA ASP A 632 13.30 -32.75 -3.87
C ASP A 632 14.44 -33.24 -2.96
N PRO A 633 14.47 -32.86 -1.67
CA PRO A 633 15.52 -33.27 -0.74
C PRO A 633 15.46 -34.75 -0.33
N LEU A 634 14.42 -35.51 -0.70
CA LEU A 634 14.32 -36.94 -0.39
C LEU A 634 14.91 -37.84 -1.48
N SER A 635 14.61 -37.53 -2.76
CA SER A 635 15.15 -38.25 -3.92
C SER A 635 16.42 -37.63 -4.53
N GLY A 636 16.62 -36.31 -4.37
CA GLY A 636 17.63 -35.53 -5.11
C GLY A 636 17.18 -35.07 -6.50
N ASP A 637 15.99 -35.47 -6.97
CA ASP A 637 15.48 -35.09 -8.29
C ASP A 637 15.17 -33.59 -8.38
N THR A 638 15.55 -32.95 -9.48
CA THR A 638 15.03 -31.61 -9.81
C THR A 638 13.79 -31.75 -10.68
N ARG A 639 12.65 -31.27 -10.16
CA ARG A 639 11.32 -31.40 -10.79
C ARG A 639 10.68 -30.02 -11.00
N GLN A 640 9.80 -29.89 -11.98
CA GLN A 640 8.98 -28.69 -12.20
C GLN A 640 7.50 -29.06 -12.29
N VAL A 641 6.81 -28.91 -11.16
CA VAL A 641 5.39 -29.28 -10.97
C VAL A 641 4.50 -28.04 -10.91
N THR A 642 3.21 -28.23 -11.15
CA THR A 642 2.17 -27.21 -10.96
C THR A 642 1.86 -27.11 -9.47
N ALA A 643 2.25 -26.01 -8.82
CA ALA A 643 2.16 -25.90 -7.37
C ALA A 643 1.91 -24.47 -6.90
N GLY A 644 1.07 -24.36 -5.89
CA GLY A 644 0.58 -23.11 -5.35
C GLY A 644 0.60 -23.10 -3.83
N ARG A 645 -0.21 -22.21 -3.28
CA ARG A 645 -0.71 -22.25 -1.91
C ARG A 645 -2.02 -21.47 -1.92
N MET A 646 -2.87 -21.71 -0.93
CA MET A 646 -4.06 -20.89 -0.71
C MET A 646 -3.66 -19.41 -0.52
N GLU A 647 -4.27 -18.49 -1.27
CA GLU A 647 -4.06 -17.04 -1.20
C GLU A 647 -5.41 -16.34 -0.98
N SER A 648 -5.48 -15.33 -0.11
CA SER A 648 -6.65 -14.44 0.02
C SER A 648 -6.29 -12.95 -0.19
N THR A 649 -7.31 -12.12 -0.45
CA THR A 649 -7.16 -10.71 -0.83
C THR A 649 -7.85 -9.78 0.18
N MET A 650 -7.24 -8.64 0.49
CA MET A 650 -7.73 -7.75 1.55
C MET A 650 -8.95 -6.90 1.13
N GLN A 651 -8.96 -6.52 -0.15
CA GLN A 651 -9.98 -5.66 -0.75
C GLN A 651 -11.34 -6.36 -0.92
N ASN A 652 -11.34 -7.69 -0.99
CA ASN A 652 -12.54 -8.50 -1.15
C ASN A 652 -13.38 -8.64 0.14
N MET A 653 -12.96 -8.04 1.27
CA MET A 653 -13.88 -7.80 2.40
C MET A 653 -15.14 -7.04 1.96
N ALA A 654 -15.04 -6.23 0.89
CA ALA A 654 -16.16 -5.57 0.24
C ALA A 654 -17.23 -6.53 -0.34
N ASP A 655 -16.89 -7.79 -0.65
CA ASP A 655 -17.87 -8.81 -1.08
C ASP A 655 -18.93 -9.06 0.01
N PHE A 656 -18.63 -8.74 1.27
CA PHE A 656 -19.52 -8.89 2.41
C PHE A 656 -20.07 -7.55 2.92
N MET A 657 -19.86 -6.44 2.19
CA MET A 657 -20.31 -5.08 2.52
C MET A 657 -21.29 -4.55 1.46
N THR A 658 -22.47 -5.16 1.43
CA THR A 658 -23.52 -4.93 0.42
C THR A 658 -24.82 -4.43 1.04
N ASP A 659 -25.42 -3.41 0.44
CA ASP A 659 -26.70 -2.83 0.85
C ASP A 659 -27.88 -3.54 0.17
N ALA A 660 -28.94 -3.84 0.92
CA ALA A 660 -30.05 -4.68 0.47
C ALA A 660 -31.33 -3.89 0.15
N PHE A 661 -32.00 -4.26 -0.95
CA PHE A 661 -33.21 -3.61 -1.48
C PHE A 661 -34.27 -4.63 -1.90
N GLU A 662 -35.55 -4.25 -1.85
CA GLU A 662 -36.69 -5.15 -2.16
C GLU A 662 -36.97 -5.32 -3.67
N ARG A 663 -36.27 -4.55 -4.52
CA ARG A 663 -36.36 -4.58 -5.98
C ARG A 663 -35.01 -4.21 -6.59
N PRO A 664 -34.75 -4.50 -7.88
CA PRO A 664 -33.55 -3.99 -8.52
C PRO A 664 -33.60 -2.47 -8.68
N LEU A 665 -32.43 -1.85 -8.67
CA LEU A 665 -32.22 -0.42 -8.84
C LEU A 665 -31.75 -0.10 -10.27
N SER A 666 -32.29 0.98 -10.84
CA SER A 666 -31.84 1.52 -12.12
C SER A 666 -30.46 2.18 -12.02
N ARG A 667 -29.79 2.37 -13.18
CA ARG A 667 -28.49 3.07 -13.27
C ARG A 667 -28.52 4.50 -12.72
N GLU A 668 -29.69 5.16 -12.72
CA GLU A 668 -29.83 6.51 -12.18
C GLU A 668 -29.99 6.49 -10.65
N GLU A 669 -30.80 5.57 -10.12
CA GLU A 669 -30.96 5.37 -8.67
C GLU A 669 -29.63 4.97 -8.02
N LEU A 670 -28.91 4.01 -8.60
CA LEU A 670 -27.56 3.61 -8.16
C LEU A 670 -26.55 4.77 -8.17
N GLY A 671 -26.76 5.78 -9.01
CA GLY A 671 -25.93 7.00 -9.02
C GLY A 671 -26.29 8.02 -7.93
N LYS A 672 -27.41 7.84 -7.24
CA LYS A 672 -27.91 8.70 -6.14
C LYS A 672 -27.85 8.00 -4.78
N THR A 673 -27.88 6.67 -4.74
CA THR A 673 -27.81 5.84 -3.54
C THR A 673 -26.44 5.94 -2.86
N ARG A 674 -26.44 6.21 -1.55
CA ARG A 674 -25.24 6.14 -0.69
C ARG A 674 -25.00 4.70 -0.22
N LEU A 675 -24.51 3.85 -1.12
CA LEU A 675 -24.06 2.49 -0.78
C LEU A 675 -22.94 2.52 0.30
N SER A 676 -22.87 1.51 1.15
CA SER A 676 -21.81 1.34 2.17
C SER A 676 -20.42 1.20 1.52
N THR A 677 -20.35 0.54 0.36
CA THR A 677 -19.14 0.44 -0.47
C THR A 677 -19.09 1.54 -1.56
N PHE A 678 -17.90 2.10 -1.82
CA PHE A 678 -17.72 3.23 -2.75
C PHE A 678 -16.33 3.28 -3.41
N LEU A 679 -16.15 4.19 -4.37
CA LEU A 679 -14.83 4.48 -4.94
C LEU A 679 -14.59 5.99 -5.14
N VAL A 680 -13.31 6.35 -5.14
CA VAL A 680 -12.78 7.66 -5.55
C VAL A 680 -11.72 7.42 -6.63
N SER A 681 -11.82 8.11 -7.77
CA SER A 681 -10.88 7.98 -8.89
C SER A 681 -10.11 9.26 -9.17
N ASN A 682 -8.91 9.11 -9.75
CA ASN A 682 -8.09 10.19 -10.29
C ASN A 682 -7.14 9.61 -11.35
N LEU A 683 -6.39 10.46 -12.06
CA LEU A 683 -5.39 10.06 -13.05
C LEU A 683 -4.38 9.08 -12.44
N ARG A 684 -4.09 7.99 -13.13
CA ARG A 684 -3.25 6.88 -12.65
C ARG A 684 -1.92 7.31 -12.05
N ARG A 685 -1.21 8.27 -12.64
CA ARG A 685 0.09 8.76 -12.09
C ARG A 685 0.00 9.39 -10.69
N LYS A 686 -1.20 9.81 -10.25
CA LYS A 686 -1.48 10.31 -8.89
C LYS A 686 -1.92 9.18 -7.94
N VAL A 687 -2.61 8.16 -8.47
CA VAL A 687 -3.20 7.07 -7.67
C VAL A 687 -2.23 5.89 -7.50
N THR A 688 -1.58 5.44 -8.57
CA THR A 688 -0.63 4.33 -8.56
C THR A 688 0.44 4.42 -9.64
N SER A 689 1.70 4.52 -9.21
CA SER A 689 2.85 4.14 -10.02
C SER A 689 3.85 3.41 -9.12
N SER A 690 3.74 2.07 -9.08
CA SER A 690 4.39 1.25 -8.07
C SER A 690 5.82 0.83 -8.43
N ALA A 691 6.73 0.80 -7.45
CA ALA A 691 8.04 0.15 -7.57
C ALA A 691 7.93 -1.33 -7.16
N LYS A 692 7.56 -2.21 -8.09
CA LYS A 692 7.28 -3.65 -7.83
C LYS A 692 8.21 -4.65 -8.51
N LYS A 693 8.94 -4.25 -9.56
CA LYS A 693 9.90 -5.11 -10.28
C LYS A 693 11.10 -4.35 -10.82
N ARG A 694 12.23 -5.03 -11.04
CA ARG A 694 13.39 -4.53 -11.76
C ARG A 694 13.00 -4.31 -13.23
N ARG A 695 13.56 -3.29 -13.87
CA ARG A 695 13.45 -3.11 -15.32
C ARG A 695 14.30 -4.15 -16.05
N GLU A 696 13.76 -4.74 -17.11
CA GLU A 696 14.49 -5.65 -18.00
C GLU A 696 15.59 -4.88 -18.75
N PRO A 697 16.83 -5.41 -18.88
CA PRO A 697 17.90 -4.75 -19.63
C PRO A 697 17.48 -4.40 -21.06
N GLY A 698 17.77 -3.18 -21.51
CA GLY A 698 17.37 -2.65 -22.83
C GLY A 698 15.87 -2.38 -23.02
N SER A 699 15.02 -2.72 -22.04
CA SER A 699 13.56 -2.54 -22.17
C SER A 699 13.12 -1.11 -21.83
N ALA A 700 12.31 -0.53 -22.73
CA ALA A 700 11.62 0.75 -22.52
C ALA A 700 10.38 0.62 -21.61
N ARG A 701 9.99 -0.60 -21.22
CA ARG A 701 8.78 -0.86 -20.41
C ARG A 701 9.03 -0.54 -18.92
N ILE A 702 9.04 0.75 -18.58
CA ILE A 702 9.23 1.25 -17.20
C ILE A 702 8.05 1.01 -16.26
N ALA A 703 6.90 0.52 -16.76
CA ALA A 703 5.71 0.29 -15.94
C ALA A 703 5.97 -0.72 -14.80
N GLN A 704 5.56 -0.33 -13.58
CA GLN A 704 5.79 -1.03 -12.32
C GLN A 704 7.26 -1.16 -11.87
N THR A 705 8.19 -0.38 -12.44
CA THR A 705 9.60 -0.32 -12.02
C THR A 705 9.92 0.95 -11.21
N PRO A 706 11.02 0.98 -10.44
CA PRO A 706 11.49 2.22 -9.81
C PRO A 706 11.72 3.36 -10.81
N ASP A 707 12.26 3.05 -12.00
CA ASP A 707 12.42 4.01 -13.10
C ASP A 707 11.09 4.66 -13.50
N GLY A 708 10.02 3.86 -13.62
CA GLY A 708 8.69 4.35 -14.00
C GLY A 708 7.97 5.11 -12.90
N SER A 709 8.11 4.65 -11.65
CA SER A 709 7.58 5.34 -10.47
C SER A 709 8.19 6.74 -10.33
N PHE A 710 9.50 6.87 -10.58
CA PHE A 710 10.20 8.15 -10.53
C PHE A 710 9.91 9.05 -11.74
N TYR A 711 9.76 8.47 -12.93
CA TYR A 711 9.29 9.20 -14.11
C TYR A 711 7.87 9.79 -13.89
N ASP A 712 6.95 9.04 -13.28
CA ASP A 712 5.63 9.58 -12.92
C ASP A 712 5.70 10.62 -11.78
N LEU A 713 6.62 10.46 -10.82
CA LEU A 713 6.91 11.50 -9.82
C LEU A 713 7.35 12.80 -10.49
N GLN A 714 8.26 12.74 -11.47
CA GLN A 714 8.70 13.92 -12.23
C GLN A 714 7.59 14.50 -13.12
N ARG A 715 6.66 13.69 -13.62
CA ARG A 715 5.45 14.17 -14.32
C ARG A 715 4.45 14.87 -13.39
N ASN A 716 4.34 14.41 -12.14
CA ASN A 716 3.55 15.09 -11.11
C ASN A 716 4.24 16.39 -10.68
N ALA A 717 5.55 16.36 -10.43
CA ALA A 717 6.38 17.54 -10.15
C ALA A 717 6.23 18.62 -11.22
N TRP A 718 6.30 18.26 -12.51
CA TRP A 718 6.09 19.19 -13.61
C TRP A 718 4.71 19.87 -13.52
N GLN A 719 3.65 19.10 -13.28
CA GLN A 719 2.30 19.66 -13.12
C GLN A 719 2.16 20.56 -11.87
N ILE A 720 2.84 20.25 -10.77
CA ILE A 720 2.90 21.14 -9.58
C ILE A 720 3.61 22.44 -9.94
N LEU A 721 4.78 22.39 -10.58
CA LEU A 721 5.57 23.58 -10.91
C LEU A 721 4.86 24.48 -11.96
N GLN A 722 4.08 23.90 -12.86
CA GLN A 722 3.17 24.68 -13.73
C GLN A 722 2.06 25.38 -12.92
N ARG A 723 1.46 24.73 -11.90
CA ARG A 723 0.52 25.40 -10.96
C ARG A 723 1.19 26.49 -10.12
N CYS A 724 2.49 26.37 -9.85
CA CYS A 724 3.31 27.42 -9.22
C CYS A 724 3.67 28.57 -10.18
N GLY A 725 3.27 28.51 -11.46
CA GLY A 725 3.60 29.53 -12.45
C GLY A 725 5.08 29.58 -12.87
N LEU A 726 5.86 28.50 -12.67
CA LEU A 726 7.24 28.46 -13.13
C LEU A 726 7.31 28.38 -14.66
N THR A 727 8.10 29.28 -15.24
CA THR A 727 8.41 29.31 -16.67
C THR A 727 9.53 28.33 -17.03
N HIS A 728 9.62 27.96 -18.32
CA HIS A 728 10.69 27.15 -18.91
C HIS A 728 10.95 25.74 -18.32
N VAL A 729 10.12 25.26 -17.38
CA VAL A 729 10.28 23.93 -16.77
C VAL A 729 10.23 22.83 -17.84
N PRO A 730 11.28 22.02 -18.03
CA PRO A 730 11.35 21.03 -19.09
C PRO A 730 10.21 20.02 -19.05
N GLU A 731 9.62 19.71 -20.20
CA GLU A 731 8.66 18.61 -20.29
C GLU A 731 9.36 17.26 -19.99
N PRO A 732 8.71 16.34 -19.25
CA PRO A 732 9.30 15.04 -18.90
C PRO A 732 9.61 14.09 -20.06
N GLY A 733 9.21 14.43 -21.30
CA GLY A 733 9.42 13.61 -22.50
C GLY A 733 8.65 12.29 -22.50
N SER A 734 9.07 11.36 -23.36
CA SER A 734 8.62 9.97 -23.39
C SER A 734 9.46 9.06 -22.47
N PRO A 735 8.98 7.84 -22.13
CA PRO A 735 9.78 6.83 -21.43
C PRO A 735 11.13 6.55 -22.08
N GLU A 736 11.20 6.54 -23.41
CA GLU A 736 12.40 6.30 -24.20
C GLU A 736 13.39 7.47 -24.09
N GLN A 737 12.89 8.72 -24.13
CA GLN A 737 13.71 9.92 -23.94
C GLN A 737 14.26 9.97 -22.51
N TYR A 738 13.41 9.76 -21.50
CA TYR A 738 13.81 9.69 -20.09
C TYR A 738 14.87 8.61 -19.84
N LEU A 739 14.75 7.43 -20.46
CA LEU A 739 15.75 6.35 -20.32
C LEU A 739 17.05 6.62 -21.07
N ALA A 740 17.04 7.46 -22.10
CA ALA A 740 18.23 7.78 -22.91
C ALA A 740 18.98 9.04 -22.43
N GLN A 741 18.28 9.97 -21.77
CA GLN A 741 18.79 11.31 -21.44
C GLN A 741 18.71 11.63 -19.93
N GLY A 742 18.02 10.81 -19.14
CA GLY A 742 17.62 11.14 -17.78
C GLY A 742 16.37 12.04 -17.73
N PRO A 743 15.87 12.38 -16.53
CA PRO A 743 14.81 13.37 -16.36
C PRO A 743 15.29 14.77 -16.74
N GLY A 744 14.46 15.55 -17.45
CA GLY A 744 14.80 16.92 -17.87
C GLY A 744 15.05 17.90 -16.71
N PHE A 745 14.56 17.58 -15.51
CA PHE A 745 14.86 18.27 -14.25
C PHE A 745 14.57 17.32 -13.07
N ILE A 746 15.17 17.58 -11.90
CA ILE A 746 14.81 16.94 -10.63
C ILE A 746 14.15 17.98 -9.72
N PHE A 747 12.99 17.63 -9.16
CA PHE A 747 12.31 18.41 -8.11
C PHE A 747 11.84 17.46 -7.01
N LEU A 748 12.44 17.56 -5.83
CA LEU A 748 12.12 16.74 -4.67
C LEU A 748 11.86 17.64 -3.47
N PHE A 749 10.90 17.26 -2.63
CA PHE A 749 10.52 18.04 -1.46
C PHE A 749 10.08 17.13 -0.31
N HIS A 750 10.26 17.60 0.92
CA HIS A 750 9.62 16.96 2.06
C HIS A 750 8.10 17.15 1.93
N PRO A 751 7.25 16.11 2.11
CA PRO A 751 5.80 16.25 1.99
C PRO A 751 5.16 17.36 2.85
N ALA A 752 5.84 17.84 3.90
CA ALA A 752 5.39 18.94 4.75
C ALA A 752 5.50 20.33 4.10
N LEU A 753 6.21 20.46 2.97
CA LEU A 753 6.07 21.62 2.08
C LEU A 753 4.60 21.81 1.66
N GLY A 754 3.88 20.70 1.44
CA GLY A 754 2.43 20.67 1.32
C GLY A 754 1.95 19.29 0.89
N PRO A 755 1.17 18.55 1.70
CA PRO A 755 0.56 17.28 1.26
C PRO A 755 -0.60 17.51 0.28
N LEU A 756 -1.00 18.77 0.07
CA LEU A 756 -1.91 19.23 -0.98
C LEU A 756 -1.09 20.09 -1.95
N TRP A 757 -1.24 19.87 -3.26
CA TRP A 757 -0.52 20.65 -4.27
C TRP A 757 -0.81 22.15 -4.18
N ASP A 758 -2.04 22.48 -3.80
CA ASP A 758 -2.51 23.86 -3.68
C ASP A 758 -1.81 24.62 -2.52
N VAL A 759 -1.27 23.89 -1.53
CA VAL A 759 -0.41 24.47 -0.47
C VAL A 759 1.00 24.72 -0.99
N ILE A 760 1.52 23.89 -1.91
CA ILE A 760 2.83 24.09 -2.55
C ILE A 760 2.78 25.31 -3.47
N SER A 761 1.72 25.47 -4.28
CA SER A 761 1.56 26.60 -5.21
C SER A 761 1.32 27.96 -4.56
N GLN A 762 1.14 28.02 -3.24
CA GLN A 762 1.14 29.26 -2.45
C GLN A 762 2.50 29.58 -1.82
N LYS A 763 3.42 28.60 -1.78
CA LYS A 763 4.79 28.74 -1.25
C LYS A 763 5.85 28.94 -2.32
N LEU A 764 5.64 28.38 -3.50
CA LEU A 764 6.45 28.55 -4.70
C LEU A 764 5.60 29.30 -5.73
N MET A 765 6.02 30.50 -6.15
CA MET A 765 5.32 31.30 -7.16
C MET A 765 6.32 31.98 -8.12
N GLY A 766 6.08 31.84 -9.42
CA GLY A 766 6.94 32.43 -10.47
C GLY A 766 8.32 31.76 -10.60
N GLY A 767 9.23 32.40 -11.34
CA GLY A 767 10.59 31.89 -11.57
C GLY A 767 10.71 30.87 -12.70
N SER A 768 11.75 30.00 -12.65
CA SER A 768 12.01 28.98 -13.68
C SER A 768 12.96 27.86 -13.23
N LEU A 769 12.82 26.66 -13.81
CA LEU A 769 13.87 25.63 -13.81
C LEU A 769 14.43 25.46 -15.23
N ALA A 770 15.76 25.40 -15.38
CA ALA A 770 16.41 25.12 -16.65
C ALA A 770 16.44 23.61 -16.98
N GLN A 771 16.81 23.28 -18.23
CA GLN A 771 17.17 21.90 -18.60
C GLN A 771 18.34 21.41 -17.74
N GLY A 772 18.17 20.23 -17.14
CA GLY A 772 19.16 19.63 -16.23
C GLY A 772 19.22 20.28 -14.84
N ALA A 773 18.23 21.10 -14.46
CA ALA A 773 18.20 21.72 -13.14
C ALA A 773 17.78 20.73 -12.03
N GLU A 774 18.27 20.97 -10.82
CA GLU A 774 17.88 20.29 -9.59
C GLU A 774 17.35 21.30 -8.57
N LEU A 775 16.16 21.05 -8.01
CA LEU A 775 15.60 21.78 -6.88
C LEU A 775 15.20 20.79 -5.77
N VAL A 776 15.81 20.89 -4.59
CA VAL A 776 15.50 20.05 -3.43
C VAL A 776 15.04 20.92 -2.26
N LEU A 777 13.83 20.68 -1.75
CA LEU A 777 13.22 21.44 -0.65
C LEU A 777 12.84 20.53 0.53
N GLU A 778 13.82 20.20 1.35
CA GLU A 778 13.68 19.44 2.60
C GLU A 778 13.28 20.37 3.76
N VAL A 779 12.16 21.08 3.60
CA VAL A 779 11.67 22.13 4.51
C VAL A 779 10.15 22.27 4.40
N ALA A 780 9.45 22.57 5.51
CA ALA A 780 8.01 22.83 5.47
C ALA A 780 7.68 24.32 5.20
N GLU A 781 8.42 25.23 5.84
CA GLU A 781 8.18 26.68 5.78
C GLU A 781 9.10 27.34 4.75
N ALA A 782 8.66 27.33 3.50
CA ALA A 782 9.32 27.96 2.38
C ALA A 782 8.49 29.10 1.78
N ARG A 783 9.15 30.15 1.28
CA ARG A 783 8.58 31.21 0.45
C ARG A 783 9.56 31.54 -0.69
N LEU A 784 9.36 30.91 -1.84
CA LEU A 784 10.16 31.10 -3.05
C LEU A 784 9.34 31.90 -4.06
N LEU A 785 9.73 33.15 -4.30
CA LEU A 785 9.14 34.04 -5.29
C LEU A 785 10.17 34.38 -6.36
N ASP A 786 9.84 34.12 -7.63
CA ASP A 786 10.73 34.37 -8.78
C ASP A 786 12.14 33.79 -8.59
N VAL A 787 12.18 32.51 -8.19
CA VAL A 787 13.43 31.75 -8.06
C VAL A 787 13.73 31.04 -9.37
N HIS A 788 14.89 31.35 -9.94
CA HIS A 788 15.38 30.81 -11.20
C HIS A 788 16.58 29.90 -10.95
N VAL A 789 16.49 28.61 -11.30
CA VAL A 789 17.57 27.63 -11.08
C VAL A 789 18.13 27.14 -12.41
N GLU A 790 19.42 27.39 -12.61
CA GLU A 790 20.28 26.99 -13.72
C GLU A 790 21.45 26.21 -13.09
N GLY A 791 21.27 24.90 -12.88
CA GLY A 791 22.16 24.08 -12.05
C GLY A 791 21.43 23.41 -10.89
N SER A 792 22.09 23.24 -9.73
CA SER A 792 21.50 22.65 -8.52
C SER A 792 21.30 23.66 -7.38
N LEU A 793 20.09 23.66 -6.82
CA LEU A 793 19.71 24.34 -5.57
C LEU A 793 19.12 23.30 -4.59
N GLN A 794 19.67 23.23 -3.39
CA GLN A 794 19.19 22.34 -2.33
C GLN A 794 19.01 23.10 -1.01
N VAL A 795 17.89 22.87 -0.33
CA VAL A 795 17.57 23.43 0.99
C VAL A 795 17.21 22.30 1.93
N TYR A 796 17.89 22.21 3.07
CA TYR A 796 17.65 21.22 4.11
C TYR A 796 17.40 21.89 5.46
N ALA A 797 16.29 21.57 6.12
CA ALA A 797 16.06 21.88 7.52
C ALA A 797 16.25 20.63 8.39
N GLU A 798 16.97 20.78 9.50
CA GLU A 798 17.08 19.77 10.56
C GLU A 798 15.72 19.60 11.25
N CYS A 799 15.19 20.69 11.81
CA CYS A 799 13.82 20.75 12.32
C CYS A 799 12.87 21.16 11.19
N VAL A 800 12.26 20.20 10.49
CA VAL A 800 11.36 20.49 9.35
C VAL A 800 9.98 20.96 9.81
N MET A 801 9.38 20.23 10.76
CA MET A 801 7.98 20.40 11.21
C MET A 801 7.87 20.84 12.69
N GLY A 802 9.00 21.01 13.36
CA GLY A 802 9.08 21.15 14.80
C GLY A 802 10.32 20.45 15.36
N HIS A 803 10.33 20.18 16.66
CA HIS A 803 11.49 19.72 17.41
C HIS A 803 11.24 18.35 18.08
N LEU A 804 12.30 17.67 18.50
CA LEU A 804 12.22 16.43 19.28
C LEU A 804 12.31 16.75 20.78
N GLU A 805 11.33 16.32 21.57
CA GLU A 805 11.41 16.31 23.04
C GLU A 805 12.16 15.05 23.52
N THR A 806 13.25 15.22 24.26
CA THR A 806 13.96 14.10 24.90
C THR A 806 13.23 13.67 26.18
N PRO A 807 12.96 12.38 26.41
CA PRO A 807 12.31 11.92 27.64
C PRO A 807 13.14 12.23 28.90
N GLY A 808 12.61 13.10 29.78
CA GLY A 808 13.12 13.26 31.15
C GLY A 808 14.03 14.46 31.45
N SER A 809 14.12 15.46 30.57
CA SER A 809 14.75 16.75 30.95
C SER A 809 13.92 17.46 32.03
N PRO A 810 14.46 17.75 33.24
CA PRO A 810 13.76 18.56 34.24
C PRO A 810 13.72 20.04 33.82
N VAL A 811 12.63 20.72 34.16
CA VAL A 811 12.32 22.09 33.70
C VAL A 811 13.28 23.16 34.27
N ASP A 812 13.89 22.91 35.43
CA ASP A 812 14.76 23.86 36.15
C ASP A 812 16.23 23.42 36.20
N ALA A 813 16.88 23.32 35.04
CA ALA A 813 18.34 23.20 34.95
C ALA A 813 18.96 24.53 34.46
N PRO A 814 19.80 25.21 35.26
CA PRO A 814 20.44 26.46 34.83
C PRO A 814 21.41 26.20 33.67
N PRO A 815 21.57 27.15 32.73
CA PRO A 815 22.46 26.97 31.57
C PRO A 815 23.91 26.76 32.02
N PRO A 816 24.65 25.82 31.41
CA PRO A 816 26.04 25.57 31.76
C PRO A 816 26.91 26.80 31.45
N PRO A 817 27.97 27.05 32.25
CA PRO A 817 28.84 28.20 32.03
C PRO A 817 29.59 28.07 30.68
N PRO A 818 29.84 29.20 29.98
CA PRO A 818 30.49 29.18 28.67
C PRO A 818 31.98 28.84 28.79
N GLY A 819 32.33 27.55 28.68
CA GLY A 819 33.74 27.15 28.79
C GLY A 819 34.02 25.65 28.88
N ARG A 820 33.65 24.86 27.85
CA ARG A 820 34.39 23.66 27.42
C ARG A 820 33.86 23.11 26.10
N GLU A 821 34.71 23.07 25.07
CA GLU A 821 34.49 22.26 23.88
C GLU A 821 34.55 20.77 24.28
N GLY A 822 33.59 19.94 23.86
CA GLY A 822 33.57 18.56 24.38
C GLY A 822 32.41 17.62 24.05
N SER A 823 31.57 17.89 23.05
CA SER A 823 30.72 16.85 22.43
C SER A 823 30.16 17.32 21.08
N VAL A 824 30.89 17.05 20.00
CA VAL A 824 30.37 17.28 18.64
C VAL A 824 29.50 16.09 18.26
N LEU A 825 28.17 16.24 18.36
CA LEU A 825 27.25 15.33 17.66
C LEU A 825 27.61 15.39 16.17
N SER A 826 27.85 14.22 15.57
CA SER A 826 28.58 14.17 14.30
C SER A 826 27.79 14.80 13.15
N ILE A 827 28.30 15.93 12.65
CA ILE A 827 27.82 16.67 11.47
C ILE A 827 27.91 15.81 10.18
N SER A 828 28.47 14.59 10.24
CA SER A 828 28.54 13.65 9.13
C SER A 828 27.18 13.29 8.53
N SER A 829 26.10 13.20 9.32
CA SER A 829 24.77 12.81 8.84
C SER A 829 24.05 13.88 7.99
N LEU A 830 24.41 15.17 8.12
CA LEU A 830 23.87 16.26 7.29
C LEU A 830 24.83 16.68 6.15
N ARG A 831 26.11 16.32 6.27
CA ARG A 831 27.09 16.43 5.17
C ARG A 831 26.93 15.27 4.18
N GLY A 832 26.86 14.04 4.67
CA GLY A 832 26.52 12.85 3.90
C GLY A 832 25.01 12.77 3.66
N GLY A 833 24.51 13.49 2.66
CA GLY A 833 23.11 13.41 2.19
C GLY A 833 22.74 12.10 1.49
N MET A 834 23.46 11.02 1.81
CA MET A 834 23.27 9.65 1.38
C MET A 834 23.73 8.75 2.53
N THR A 835 22.89 7.81 2.96
CA THR A 835 23.37 6.62 3.67
C THR A 835 24.06 5.71 2.66
N GLU A 836 25.33 6.00 2.37
CA GLU A 836 26.24 4.94 1.93
C GLU A 836 26.36 3.93 3.08
N LEU A 837 25.88 2.72 2.85
CA LEU A 837 26.31 1.58 3.64
C LEU A 837 27.83 1.46 3.46
N ALA A 838 28.58 1.59 4.54
CA ALA A 838 30.03 1.64 4.50
C ALA A 838 30.61 0.29 4.05
N MET A 839 30.92 0.18 2.76
CA MET A 839 31.55 -1.00 2.17
C MET A 839 32.92 -1.25 2.82
N PRO A 840 33.16 -2.42 3.43
CA PRO A 840 34.48 -2.75 3.97
C PRO A 840 35.48 -2.93 2.82
N SER A 841 36.64 -2.27 2.93
CA SER A 841 37.72 -2.37 1.96
C SER A 841 38.17 -3.83 1.74
N PRO A 842 38.53 -4.25 0.51
CA PRO A 842 38.93 -5.62 0.24
C PRO A 842 40.22 -5.98 1.02
N PRO A 843 40.29 -7.15 1.67
CA PRO A 843 41.48 -7.57 2.40
C PRO A 843 42.65 -7.88 1.45
N ALA A 844 43.86 -7.54 1.89
CA ALA A 844 45.09 -7.91 1.19
C ALA A 844 45.27 -9.45 1.14
N PRO A 845 45.93 -10.00 0.09
CA PRO A 845 46.11 -11.45 -0.05
C PRO A 845 46.95 -12.04 1.10
N PRO A 846 46.60 -13.23 1.61
CA PRO A 846 47.21 -13.78 2.82
C PRO A 846 48.64 -14.31 2.56
N SER A 847 49.59 -13.88 3.40
CA SER A 847 50.87 -14.56 3.56
C SER A 847 50.70 -15.85 4.39
N ARG A 848 51.50 -16.88 4.09
CA ARG A 848 51.42 -18.19 4.75
C ARG A 848 52.23 -18.23 6.05
N ALA A 849 51.61 -18.70 7.13
CA ALA A 849 52.28 -19.36 8.25
C ALA A 849 51.36 -20.42 8.89
N HIS A 850 51.95 -21.53 9.34
CA HIS A 850 51.31 -22.54 10.20
C HIS A 850 51.50 -22.11 11.68
N SER A 851 50.85 -22.64 12.73
CA SER A 851 50.31 -23.99 13.00
C SER A 851 49.23 -23.94 14.14
N PRO A 852 48.62 -25.06 14.59
CA PRO A 852 47.31 -25.06 15.27
C PRO A 852 47.31 -25.15 16.81
N ALA A 853 46.14 -24.90 17.42
CA ALA A 853 45.75 -25.33 18.77
C ALA A 853 44.24 -25.67 18.84
N SER A 854 43.83 -26.47 19.83
CA SER A 854 42.51 -27.13 19.94
C SER A 854 41.48 -26.34 20.78
N PRO A 855 40.16 -26.64 20.70
CA PRO A 855 39.11 -25.81 21.31
C PRO A 855 38.72 -26.22 22.73
N GLU A 856 38.45 -25.23 23.59
CA GLU A 856 37.70 -25.41 24.84
C GLU A 856 36.35 -24.69 24.81
N ARG A 857 35.42 -25.18 25.65
CA ARG A 857 34.03 -24.68 25.74
C ARG A 857 33.94 -23.60 26.80
N LEU A 858 33.23 -22.51 26.52
CA LEU A 858 32.65 -21.67 27.57
C LEU A 858 31.16 -21.44 27.32
N ARG A 859 30.40 -21.38 28.41
CA ARG A 859 28.93 -21.24 28.39
C ARG A 859 28.54 -19.79 28.18
N GLY A 860 27.37 -19.56 27.60
CA GLY A 860 26.92 -18.21 27.26
C GLY A 860 26.52 -17.37 28.47
N HIS A 861 26.87 -16.10 28.42
CA HIS A 861 26.00 -15.02 28.90
C HIS A 861 25.62 -14.17 27.70
N ALA A 862 24.37 -13.73 27.63
CA ALA A 862 23.95 -12.75 26.64
C ALA A 862 24.54 -11.39 27.03
N SER A 863 25.43 -10.83 26.21
CA SER A 863 25.79 -9.41 26.32
C SER A 863 24.54 -8.58 26.06
N PRO A 864 24.22 -7.58 26.90
CA PRO A 864 23.20 -6.61 26.53
C PRO A 864 23.65 -5.87 25.27
N ALA A 865 22.74 -5.64 24.33
CA ALA A 865 23.00 -4.77 23.20
C ALA A 865 23.39 -3.36 23.68
N PRO A 866 24.26 -2.62 22.96
CA PRO A 866 24.60 -1.25 23.33
C PRO A 866 23.32 -0.42 23.42
N GLY A 867 23.05 0.10 24.62
CA GLY A 867 21.79 0.74 24.95
C GLY A 867 21.55 1.94 24.04
N HIS A 868 20.57 1.82 23.14
CA HIS A 868 20.09 2.95 22.37
C HIS A 868 19.47 3.95 23.35
N ALA A 869 19.99 5.18 23.37
CA ALA A 869 19.29 6.27 24.03
C ALA A 869 17.90 6.42 23.38
N PRO A 870 16.81 6.58 24.16
CA PRO A 870 15.49 6.78 23.60
C PRO A 870 15.48 8.12 22.84
N GLY A 871 15.43 8.06 21.51
CA GLY A 871 15.36 9.24 20.68
C GLY A 871 14.04 9.99 20.91
N GLY A 872 14.08 11.31 20.78
CA GLY A 872 12.98 12.16 21.20
C GLY A 872 11.69 12.02 20.39
N VAL A 873 10.59 12.48 20.99
CA VAL A 873 9.25 12.50 20.38
C VAL A 873 9.04 13.83 19.66
N LEU A 874 8.60 13.79 18.40
CA LEU A 874 8.37 14.97 17.57
C LEU A 874 7.17 15.78 18.05
N ARG A 875 7.39 17.05 18.35
CA ARG A 875 6.37 18.06 18.62
C ARG A 875 6.24 19.04 17.47
N TYR A 876 5.10 19.01 16.80
CA TYR A 876 4.78 19.97 15.75
C TYR A 876 4.72 21.39 16.32
N SER A 877 5.47 22.31 15.72
CA SER A 877 5.68 23.66 16.27
C SER A 877 6.23 24.63 15.23
N SER A 878 6.36 25.90 15.61
CA SER A 878 7.07 26.95 14.84
C SER A 878 8.59 26.85 14.92
N ARG A 879 9.13 26.02 15.84
CA ARG A 879 10.55 25.68 16.03
C ARG A 879 11.06 24.83 14.86
N CYS A 880 11.22 25.46 13.70
CA CYS A 880 11.65 24.82 12.46
C CYS A 880 12.54 25.74 11.62
N GLY A 881 13.30 25.13 10.71
CA GLY A 881 14.06 25.86 9.69
C GLY A 881 13.13 26.50 8.66
N ARG A 882 13.43 27.75 8.26
CA ARG A 882 12.64 28.54 7.30
C ARG A 882 13.51 29.04 6.14
N VAL A 883 12.95 29.08 4.94
CA VAL A 883 13.63 29.64 3.76
C VAL A 883 12.76 30.67 3.04
N GLN A 884 13.31 31.85 2.79
CA GLN A 884 12.74 32.89 1.94
C GLN A 884 13.71 33.23 0.82
N MET A 885 13.21 33.25 -0.41
CA MET A 885 13.97 33.65 -1.60
C MET A 885 13.05 34.49 -2.48
N VAL A 886 13.45 35.71 -2.83
CA VAL A 886 12.65 36.65 -3.64
C VAL A 886 13.55 37.24 -4.74
N ASN A 887 13.20 37.00 -6.01
CA ASN A 887 14.01 37.38 -7.18
C ASN A 887 15.47 36.87 -7.05
N VAL A 888 15.62 35.54 -6.97
CA VAL A 888 16.91 34.87 -6.76
C VAL A 888 17.26 34.02 -7.97
N ARG A 889 18.48 34.15 -8.47
CA ARG A 889 18.99 33.39 -9.62
C ARG A 889 20.17 32.52 -9.18
N VAL A 890 20.02 31.20 -9.25
CA VAL A 890 21.10 30.24 -8.93
C VAL A 890 21.70 29.75 -10.24
N ARG A 891 23.04 29.86 -10.37
CA ARG A 891 23.80 29.53 -11.59
C ARG A 891 25.03 28.71 -11.27
N ASN A 892 24.99 27.39 -11.50
CA ASN A 892 26.13 26.51 -11.26
C ASN A 892 26.10 25.28 -12.18
N ALA A 893 27.20 24.54 -12.25
CA ALA A 893 27.35 23.38 -13.13
C ALA A 893 26.47 22.16 -12.77
N GLY A 894 25.78 22.18 -11.62
CA GLY A 894 24.72 21.23 -11.29
C GLY A 894 25.11 19.74 -11.27
N ILE A 895 24.17 18.89 -11.69
CA ILE A 895 24.35 17.44 -11.83
C ILE A 895 25.23 17.11 -13.05
N ASP A 896 26.13 16.13 -12.92
CA ASP A 896 26.82 15.57 -14.07
C ASP A 896 25.92 14.53 -14.77
N TRP A 897 25.06 15.01 -15.66
CA TRP A 897 24.10 14.17 -16.38
C TRP A 897 24.72 13.09 -17.28
N ALA A 898 26.03 13.19 -17.56
CA ALA A 898 26.77 12.19 -18.34
C ALA A 898 27.38 11.06 -17.47
N ASP A 899 27.31 11.16 -16.14
CA ASP A 899 27.89 10.15 -15.24
C ASP A 899 27.09 8.82 -15.31
N PRO A 900 27.73 7.68 -15.68
CA PRO A 900 27.06 6.39 -15.81
C PRO A 900 26.67 5.75 -14.46
N GLY A 901 27.13 6.30 -13.32
CA GLY A 901 26.73 5.92 -11.97
C GLY A 901 25.43 6.57 -11.50
N ASN A 902 24.84 7.50 -12.26
CA ASN A 902 23.59 8.16 -11.90
C ASN A 902 22.41 7.16 -11.81
N VAL A 903 21.75 7.10 -10.65
CA VAL A 903 20.51 6.35 -10.41
C VAL A 903 19.43 7.31 -9.91
N TYR A 904 18.79 8.00 -10.85
CA TYR A 904 17.84 9.09 -10.59
C TYR A 904 16.74 8.73 -9.58
N TRP A 905 16.16 7.54 -9.68
CA TRP A 905 15.10 7.07 -8.76
C TRP A 905 15.57 6.82 -7.33
N ARG A 906 16.88 6.66 -7.09
CA ARG A 906 17.48 6.65 -5.74
C ARG A 906 17.85 8.05 -5.25
N HIS A 907 17.83 9.06 -6.12
CA HIS A 907 18.50 10.38 -5.97
C HIS A 907 20.03 10.30 -5.80
N GLN A 908 20.61 9.14 -6.11
CA GLN A 908 22.05 8.90 -6.19
C GLN A 908 22.56 9.48 -7.52
N VAL A 909 23.09 10.70 -7.50
CA VAL A 909 23.58 11.41 -8.70
C VAL A 909 24.88 12.17 -8.43
N ALA A 910 25.79 12.14 -9.40
CA ALA A 910 27.01 12.92 -9.41
C ALA A 910 26.73 14.42 -9.63
N ARG A 911 27.51 15.30 -8.99
CA ARG A 911 27.33 16.76 -9.08
C ARG A 911 28.68 17.44 -9.25
N ARG A 912 28.75 18.39 -10.17
CA ARG A 912 29.92 19.25 -10.42
C ARG A 912 29.92 20.45 -9.48
N GLU A 913 28.75 21.06 -9.29
CA GLU A 913 28.53 22.16 -8.36
C GLU A 913 27.12 22.09 -7.76
N THR A 914 26.89 22.82 -6.66
CA THR A 914 25.58 22.90 -5.98
C THR A 914 25.54 24.17 -5.13
N CYS A 915 24.37 24.82 -5.07
CA CYS A 915 24.05 25.80 -4.03
C CYS A 915 23.25 25.08 -2.93
N LYS A 916 23.87 24.77 -1.80
CA LYS A 916 23.24 24.09 -0.65
C LYS A 916 22.97 25.07 0.50
N VAL A 917 21.77 25.04 1.05
CA VAL A 917 21.37 25.73 2.29
C VAL A 917 21.08 24.67 3.34
N VAL A 918 21.66 24.82 4.54
CA VAL A 918 21.43 23.95 5.71
C VAL A 918 20.97 24.83 6.87
N LEU A 919 19.76 24.54 7.36
CA LEU A 919 19.09 25.24 8.45
C LEU A 919 19.14 24.33 9.68
N LEU A 920 20.01 24.66 10.64
CA LEU A 920 20.12 23.93 11.90
C LEU A 920 19.06 24.43 12.89
N GLY A 921 18.48 23.53 13.68
CA GLY A 921 17.43 23.85 14.66
C GLY A 921 16.31 24.75 14.11
N GLN A 922 15.99 25.81 14.87
CA GLN A 922 15.12 26.91 14.44
C GLN A 922 15.97 28.05 13.87
N SER A 923 16.14 28.07 12.55
CA SER A 923 16.95 29.06 11.84
C SER A 923 16.30 29.51 10.53
N GLU A 924 16.73 30.65 10.00
CA GLU A 924 16.12 31.28 8.83
C GLU A 924 17.16 31.64 7.76
N PHE A 925 16.90 31.31 6.50
CA PHE A 925 17.68 31.80 5.37
C PHE A 925 16.82 32.75 4.53
N GLU A 926 17.33 33.94 4.25
CA GLU A 926 16.70 34.96 3.40
C GLU A 926 17.63 35.32 2.23
N ALA A 927 17.13 35.31 1.00
CA ALA A 927 17.87 35.84 -0.15
C ALA A 927 17.00 36.73 -1.04
N HIS A 928 17.51 37.91 -1.40
CA HIS A 928 16.75 38.95 -2.09
C HIS A 928 17.57 39.59 -3.22
N ASP A 929 16.97 39.72 -4.39
CA ASP A 929 17.48 40.47 -5.55
C ASP A 929 18.95 40.12 -5.89
N VAL A 930 19.28 38.81 -5.93
CA VAL A 930 20.67 38.32 -5.93
C VAL A 930 20.88 37.13 -6.89
N THR A 931 22.05 37.10 -7.53
CA THR A 931 22.52 35.94 -8.31
C THR A 931 23.61 35.19 -7.54
N ILE A 932 23.38 33.92 -7.24
CA ILE A 932 24.32 33.02 -6.56
C ILE A 932 24.98 32.15 -7.64
N SER A 933 26.28 32.37 -7.86
CA SER A 933 27.05 31.78 -8.98
C SER A 933 28.11 30.80 -8.47
N GLY A 934 28.15 29.60 -9.05
CA GLY A 934 29.07 28.53 -8.68
C GLY A 934 28.63 27.71 -7.45
N ALA A 935 29.52 26.85 -6.97
CA ALA A 935 29.31 26.04 -5.77
C ALA A 935 29.31 26.89 -4.47
N HIS A 936 28.23 26.78 -3.70
CA HIS A 936 28.07 27.45 -2.40
C HIS A 936 27.45 26.51 -1.37
N THR A 937 27.84 26.65 -0.10
CA THR A 937 27.14 25.99 1.03
C THR A 937 26.95 27.00 2.17
N PHE A 938 25.70 27.36 2.40
CA PHE A 938 25.28 28.21 3.52
C PHE A 938 24.81 27.32 4.67
N VAL A 939 25.40 27.48 5.85
CA VAL A 939 24.94 26.82 7.08
C VAL A 939 24.47 27.90 8.05
N VAL A 940 23.20 27.86 8.43
CA VAL A 940 22.61 28.79 9.38
C VAL A 940 22.52 28.09 10.75
N PRO A 941 23.17 28.61 11.81
CA PRO A 941 23.07 28.05 13.16
C PRO A 941 21.65 28.19 13.74
N ASP A 942 21.31 27.33 14.69
CA ASP A 942 20.09 27.47 15.50
C ASP A 942 20.00 28.87 16.13
N GLY A 943 18.78 29.42 16.19
CA GLY A 943 18.52 30.75 16.72
C GLY A 943 19.05 31.90 15.87
N HIS A 944 19.47 31.66 14.63
CA HIS A 944 20.00 32.70 13.74
C HIS A 944 19.27 32.78 12.40
N ARG A 945 19.36 33.96 11.80
CA ARG A 945 18.92 34.28 10.45
C ARG A 945 20.11 34.73 9.61
N LEU A 946 20.28 34.14 8.42
CA LEU A 946 21.27 34.53 7.43
C LEU A 946 20.58 35.20 6.25
N ALA A 947 20.81 36.50 6.06
CA ALA A 947 20.36 37.25 4.90
C ALA A 947 21.47 37.33 3.83
N VAL A 948 21.11 37.13 2.57
CA VAL A 948 22.01 37.17 1.40
C VAL A 948 21.46 38.15 0.35
N THR A 949 22.30 39.09 -0.08
CA THR A 949 21.92 40.16 -1.03
C THR A 949 23.07 40.43 -2.00
N ALA A 950 22.78 41.09 -3.12
CA ALA A 950 23.83 41.58 -4.01
C ALA A 950 24.56 42.81 -3.40
N GLY A 951 25.89 42.81 -3.48
CA GLY A 951 26.72 44.00 -3.26
C GLY A 951 26.67 44.97 -4.45
N PRO A 952 27.20 46.21 -4.31
CA PRO A 952 27.26 47.19 -5.41
C PRO A 952 28.08 46.73 -6.63
N ASP A 953 28.95 45.75 -6.42
CA ASP A 953 29.81 45.06 -7.38
C ASP A 953 29.20 43.75 -7.92
N GLY A 954 28.01 43.36 -7.43
CA GLY A 954 27.37 42.08 -7.72
C GLY A 954 27.88 40.90 -6.89
N ALA A 955 28.81 41.10 -5.95
CA ALA A 955 29.27 40.05 -5.05
C ALA A 955 28.21 39.66 -4.01
N LEU A 956 28.31 38.47 -3.42
CA LEU A 956 27.37 38.03 -2.39
C LEU A 956 27.66 38.71 -1.04
N ARG A 957 26.74 39.56 -0.59
CA ARG A 957 26.76 40.16 0.74
C ARG A 957 25.91 39.33 1.71
N THR A 958 26.58 38.65 2.63
CA THR A 958 25.96 37.86 3.71
C THR A 958 25.89 38.63 5.02
N SER A 959 24.78 38.52 5.76
CA SER A 959 24.59 39.10 7.09
C SER A 959 23.93 38.09 8.02
N LEU A 960 24.62 37.67 9.09
CA LEU A 960 24.09 36.77 10.11
C LEU A 960 23.60 37.58 11.32
N SER A 961 22.34 37.40 11.71
CA SER A 961 21.73 38.06 12.88
C SER A 961 21.05 37.02 13.78
N PRO A 962 21.16 37.12 15.11
CA PRO A 962 20.36 36.28 16.01
C PRO A 962 18.86 36.61 15.86
N LEU A 963 18.02 35.59 16.06
CA LEU A 963 16.58 35.74 16.20
C LEU A 963 16.23 36.26 17.59
N ALA A 964 15.09 36.93 17.73
CA ALA A 964 14.55 37.28 19.04
C ALA A 964 14.21 36.00 19.83
N ARG A 965 14.38 36.01 21.16
CA ARG A 965 13.86 34.95 22.01
C ARG A 965 12.34 35.01 22.04
N ALA A 966 11.69 33.85 22.06
CA ALA A 966 10.25 33.76 22.25
C ALA A 966 9.83 34.42 23.57
N GLY A 967 8.66 35.06 23.58
CA GLY A 967 8.10 35.74 24.74
C GLY A 967 8.09 34.91 26.04
N SER A 968 8.10 35.60 27.18
CA SER A 968 8.32 35.01 28.52
C SER A 968 7.47 33.76 28.80
N GLY A 969 8.12 32.61 28.85
CA GLY A 969 7.51 31.30 29.09
C GLY A 969 7.48 30.35 27.89
N ALA A 970 7.90 30.80 26.70
CA ALA A 970 8.03 29.95 25.51
C ALA A 970 9.49 29.56 25.20
N GLU A 971 9.72 28.30 24.82
CA GLU A 971 11.03 27.85 24.34
C GLU A 971 11.30 28.25 22.88
N GLY A 972 12.58 28.53 22.59
CA GLY A 972 13.07 28.79 21.23
C GLY A 972 13.15 30.29 20.92
N PHE A 973 12.71 30.65 19.71
CA PHE A 973 12.88 31.97 19.11
C PHE A 973 11.59 32.44 18.41
N GLU A 974 11.47 33.75 18.18
CA GLU A 974 10.42 34.30 17.33
C GLU A 974 10.90 34.31 15.87
N PRO A 975 10.17 33.68 14.93
CA PRO A 975 10.53 33.71 13.52
C PRO A 975 10.28 35.11 12.95
N THR A 976 11.15 35.61 12.07
CA THR A 976 10.95 36.95 11.48
C THR A 976 9.78 37.00 10.49
N TRP A 977 9.36 35.84 9.98
CA TRP A 977 8.12 35.68 9.23
C TRP A 977 7.53 34.28 9.37
N GLN A 978 6.21 34.16 9.19
CA GLN A 978 5.53 32.87 9.15
C GLN A 978 4.34 32.86 8.19
N TRP A 979 3.97 31.66 7.74
CA TRP A 979 2.69 31.42 7.08
C TRP A 979 1.59 31.24 8.14
N ARG A 980 0.53 32.05 8.05
CA ARG A 980 -0.76 31.75 8.68
C ARG A 980 -1.52 30.81 7.76
N TYR A 981 -1.96 29.67 8.28
CA TYR A 981 -2.76 28.69 7.54
C TYR A 981 -4.24 28.93 7.91
N GLY A 982 -5.11 28.94 6.90
CA GLY A 982 -6.55 28.95 7.07
C GLY A 982 -7.22 27.99 6.09
N MET A 983 -8.52 27.79 6.24
CA MET A 983 -9.35 27.03 5.32
C MET A 983 -10.54 27.89 4.93
N ASP A 984 -10.84 27.98 3.64
CA ASP A 984 -12.00 28.74 3.15
C ASP A 984 -13.31 27.92 3.25
N PRO A 985 -14.49 28.53 3.05
CA PRO A 985 -15.78 27.84 3.19
C PRO A 985 -16.01 26.65 2.25
N TYR A 986 -15.18 26.48 1.21
CA TYR A 986 -15.23 25.35 0.28
C TYR A 986 -14.27 24.22 0.65
N GLY A 987 -13.37 24.46 1.62
CA GLY A 987 -12.39 23.52 2.13
C GLY A 987 -10.95 23.74 1.61
N ALA A 988 -10.71 24.74 0.76
CA ALA A 988 -9.35 24.96 0.25
C ALA A 988 -8.47 25.60 1.31
N VAL A 989 -7.24 25.09 1.46
CA VAL A 989 -6.25 25.65 2.38
C VAL A 989 -5.68 26.93 1.78
N ARG A 990 -5.75 28.03 2.53
CA ARG A 990 -5.22 29.35 2.15
C ARG A 990 -4.07 29.73 3.07
N LEU A 991 -2.99 30.26 2.49
CA LEU A 991 -1.83 30.74 3.23
C LEU A 991 -1.79 32.28 3.17
N SER A 992 -1.59 32.92 4.31
CA SER A 992 -1.31 34.36 4.39
C SER A 992 0.09 34.59 4.94
N TYR A 993 0.89 35.41 4.26
CA TYR A 993 2.21 35.81 4.75
C TYR A 993 2.06 36.75 5.95
N CYS A 994 2.83 36.52 7.01
CA CYS A 994 2.84 37.34 8.21
C CYS A 994 4.30 37.65 8.63
N PRO A 995 4.82 38.86 8.36
CA PRO A 995 6.09 39.31 8.94
C PRO A 995 5.90 39.63 10.43
N ALA A 996 6.96 39.46 11.24
CA ALA A 996 6.93 39.74 12.68
C ALA A 996 6.93 41.23 13.02
N VAL A 997 7.45 42.07 12.12
CA VAL A 997 7.46 43.53 12.22
C VAL A 997 7.00 44.11 10.89
N PRO A 998 6.13 45.15 10.87
CA PRO A 998 5.85 45.88 9.63
C PRO A 998 7.13 46.60 9.18
N HIS A 999 7.79 46.06 8.15
CA HIS A 999 8.99 46.67 7.59
C HIS A 999 8.68 48.07 7.05
N SER A 1000 9.54 49.04 7.36
CA SER A 1000 9.64 50.25 6.55
C SER A 1000 9.88 49.84 5.09
N PRO A 1001 9.17 50.44 4.11
CA PRO A 1001 9.20 49.96 2.73
C PRO A 1001 10.63 50.00 2.15
N PRO A 1002 11.00 49.02 1.31
CA PRO A 1002 12.32 48.98 0.70
C PRO A 1002 12.59 50.27 -0.10
N ALA A 1003 13.87 50.67 -0.14
CA ALA A 1003 14.30 51.86 -0.87
C ALA A 1003 13.81 51.80 -2.33
N LYS A 1004 13.38 52.96 -2.88
CA LYS A 1004 12.58 53.05 -4.12
C LYS A 1004 13.29 52.47 -5.36
N GLY A 1005 13.14 51.17 -5.57
CA GLY A 1005 13.35 50.46 -6.82
C GLY A 1005 12.03 49.89 -7.37
N VAL A 1006 12.07 49.33 -8.58
CA VAL A 1006 10.89 48.78 -9.27
C VAL A 1006 10.19 47.70 -8.43
N THR A 1007 10.94 46.92 -7.67
CA THR A 1007 10.46 45.88 -6.75
C THR A 1007 9.43 46.38 -5.73
N ALA A 1008 9.54 47.63 -5.27
CA ALA A 1008 8.59 48.22 -4.33
C ALA A 1008 7.18 48.41 -4.95
N ALA A 1009 7.10 48.68 -6.25
CA ALA A 1009 5.83 48.76 -6.97
C ALA A 1009 5.22 47.37 -7.22
N VAL A 1010 6.06 46.35 -7.44
CA VAL A 1010 5.63 44.95 -7.63
C VAL A 1010 5.12 44.34 -6.32
N LEU A 1011 5.85 44.53 -5.21
CA LEU A 1011 5.38 44.12 -3.87
C LEU A 1011 4.06 44.80 -3.52
N ALA A 1012 3.98 46.13 -3.66
CA ALA A 1012 2.75 46.89 -3.44
C ALA A 1012 1.65 46.64 -4.50
N ALA A 1013 1.90 45.82 -5.53
CA ALA A 1013 0.87 45.32 -6.46
C ALA A 1013 0.41 43.93 -6.04
N ALA A 1014 1.33 43.02 -5.69
CA ALA A 1014 1.00 41.71 -5.13
C ALA A 1014 0.20 41.82 -3.82
N GLU A 1015 0.53 42.77 -2.94
CA GLU A 1015 -0.24 43.08 -1.72
C GLU A 1015 -1.63 43.66 -2.03
N ARG A 1016 -1.78 44.39 -3.14
CA ARG A 1016 -3.09 44.88 -3.62
C ARG A 1016 -3.91 43.82 -4.38
N LEU A 1017 -3.29 42.73 -4.82
CA LEU A 1017 -3.94 41.53 -5.35
C LEU A 1017 -4.35 40.54 -4.23
N GLY A 1018 -4.32 40.97 -2.96
CA GLY A 1018 -4.77 40.20 -1.81
C GLY A 1018 -6.26 39.81 -1.82
N GLU A 1019 -7.06 40.37 -2.73
CA GLU A 1019 -8.38 39.86 -3.08
C GLU A 1019 -8.45 39.51 -4.57
N THR A 1020 -8.10 38.27 -4.92
CA THR A 1020 -8.74 37.59 -6.06
C THR A 1020 -8.74 36.09 -5.86
N ILE A 1021 -9.91 35.46 -5.98
CA ILE A 1021 -9.99 34.01 -6.20
C ILE A 1021 -9.43 33.77 -7.60
N LEU A 1022 -8.30 33.07 -7.70
CA LEU A 1022 -7.87 32.50 -8.98
C LEU A 1022 -8.79 31.33 -9.29
N ASP A 1023 -9.81 31.60 -10.09
CA ASP A 1023 -10.75 30.61 -10.61
C ASP A 1023 -10.07 29.87 -11.77
N PHE A 1024 -9.70 28.61 -11.53
CA PHE A 1024 -8.83 27.83 -12.42
C PHE A 1024 -9.63 26.99 -13.43
N SER A 1025 -10.43 27.65 -14.27
CA SER A 1025 -11.13 27.01 -15.38
C SER A 1025 -10.22 26.75 -16.59
N ILE A 1026 -10.21 25.51 -17.09
CA ILE A 1026 -9.52 25.05 -18.33
C ILE A 1026 -10.33 23.90 -18.96
#